data_AF-A0A7V8XUQ4-F1
#
_entry.id   AF-A0A7V8XUQ4-F1
#
_cell.length_a   1.000
_cell.length_b   1.000
_cell.length_c   1.000
_cell.angle_alpha   90.00
_cell.angle_beta   90.00
_cell.angle_gamma   90.00
#
_symmetry.space_group_name_H-M   'P 1'
#
loop_
_entity.id
_entity.type
_entity.pdbx_description
1 polymer ?
#
loop_
_entity_poly.entity_id
_entity_poly.type
_entity_poly.pdbx_seq_one_letter_code
_entity_poly.pdbx_strand_id
1 'polypeptide(L)'
;MFNPKMPPPLASWGAQTSAPPTAVDAFAMLEADANLTPTQRRDRLSALTAVVRICRPVDDGNPLPADIRRDAHLVPMTCAFLRERLYRRPPKAFGFRDKRTFENVVSQLRQILCDLGQHAPRLPFARELSPGWQALHARLTSDRQLGLTAFMAWCSVQAIAPEAVGPDTLDAFETWLVERTLERQPYKRARRTASTWNWASKNGLGWPSVRLTRPNMSDHYALPWEAYPASLQADAQSFIDLLAKANDDDPLEAAFDEAGPGRTGRSLRYALRPRTLQTRRDCLKVAAAALVASGIPPESLTSLRDLVDPVARAQTIIAFHRRRTWERLVARSGGDEEAQIRLQDVASSNLFNIAETLRQVARYHCDLPAPQVARIAGWARAVTLRRQLSMSEKNSQRLSALVQPRNYALLLHLPAKLMQEAVRLAETPRTLSSLREPGSVAKRNQHTEAPARLVMHAVALEILTVCPVRRSNLAKLRLDQHLLRTRPGAPIHEIYVPSDEVKNSEPVAVPISPETAQVIETYLRDYRPRLAQPGNPFLFPGSGQQARRAQDLSVALKQIVGQELGVEFNLQLMRHFAVHHFLRAFPGHYEIVRQLLGHRSVATTRAFYAGLEARFAARKLDDLVRDARRDTRLSTAGSVTIRRKPGKKRPGTTPPDGNGPDGEGS
;
A
#
# COMPACT_ATOMS: atom_id res chain seq x y z
N MET A 1 -14.29 -47.09 -5.07
CA MET A 1 -15.57 -46.33 -5.11
C MET A 1 -15.27 -44.84 -5.06
N PHE A 2 -15.42 -44.12 -6.17
CA PHE A 2 -15.24 -42.66 -6.23
C PHE A 2 -16.42 -41.98 -5.54
N ASN A 3 -16.18 -41.16 -4.52
CA ASN A 3 -17.21 -40.31 -3.93
C ASN A 3 -17.47 -39.12 -4.87
N PRO A 4 -18.68 -38.97 -5.46
CA PRO A 4 -18.97 -37.92 -6.44
C PRO A 4 -18.86 -36.49 -5.88
N LYS A 5 -18.67 -36.34 -4.56
CA LYS A 5 -18.45 -35.04 -3.90
C LYS A 5 -16.99 -34.64 -3.72
N MET A 6 -16.02 -35.53 -4.01
CA MET A 6 -14.60 -35.17 -3.95
C MET A 6 -14.08 -34.74 -5.34
N PRO A 7 -13.26 -33.67 -5.43
CA PRO A 7 -12.64 -33.31 -6.69
C PRO A 7 -11.77 -34.47 -7.18
N PRO A 8 -11.75 -34.78 -8.47
CA PRO A 8 -10.88 -35.84 -8.97
C PRO A 8 -9.40 -35.37 -9.07
N PRO A 9 -8.42 -36.30 -9.07
CA PRO A 9 -6.98 -35.99 -9.07
C PRO A 9 -6.56 -35.17 -10.29
N LEU A 10 -5.49 -34.39 -10.23
CA LEU A 10 -4.97 -33.58 -11.36
C LEU A 10 -4.83 -34.39 -12.66
N ALA A 11 -4.41 -35.66 -12.56
CA ALA A 11 -4.27 -36.57 -13.68
C ALA A 11 -5.59 -36.88 -14.42
N SER A 12 -6.76 -36.70 -13.77
CA SER A 12 -8.07 -36.90 -14.42
C SER A 12 -8.54 -35.68 -15.23
N TRP A 13 -7.85 -34.54 -15.10
CA TRP A 13 -8.19 -33.30 -15.80
C TRP A 13 -7.37 -33.13 -17.08
N GLY A 14 -7.04 -34.24 -17.76
CA GLY A 14 -6.13 -34.30 -18.91
C GLY A 14 -6.32 -33.16 -19.92
N ALA A 15 -5.24 -32.82 -20.62
CA ALA A 15 -5.17 -31.71 -21.57
C ALA A 15 -6.40 -31.70 -22.49
N GLN A 16 -7.34 -30.77 -22.24
CA GLN A 16 -8.48 -30.55 -23.12
C GLN A 16 -7.94 -30.02 -24.45
N THR A 17 -7.89 -30.89 -25.45
CA THR A 17 -7.47 -30.59 -26.82
C THR A 17 -8.53 -29.84 -27.64
N SER A 18 -9.72 -29.61 -27.06
CA SER A 18 -10.75 -28.74 -27.64
C SER A 18 -10.61 -27.30 -27.17
N ALA A 19 -11.03 -26.35 -28.01
CA ALA A 19 -11.11 -24.95 -27.63
C ALA A 19 -11.91 -24.78 -26.32
N PRO A 20 -11.50 -23.88 -25.41
CA PRO A 20 -12.20 -23.71 -24.14
C PRO A 20 -13.63 -23.20 -24.38
N PRO A 21 -14.61 -23.63 -23.57
CA PRO A 21 -15.98 -23.16 -23.71
C PRO A 21 -16.04 -21.63 -23.54
N THR A 22 -16.94 -21.00 -24.28
CA THR A 22 -17.18 -19.56 -24.28
C THR A 22 -18.43 -19.21 -23.47
N ALA A 23 -18.69 -17.92 -23.26
CA ALA A 23 -19.91 -17.51 -22.59
C ALA A 23 -21.16 -17.85 -23.42
N VAL A 24 -21.05 -18.03 -24.76
CA VAL A 24 -22.15 -18.53 -25.60
C VAL A 24 -22.53 -19.94 -25.19
N ASP A 25 -21.54 -20.83 -25.02
CA ASP A 25 -21.76 -22.21 -24.58
C ASP A 25 -22.39 -22.24 -23.18
N ALA A 26 -21.95 -21.34 -22.30
CA ALA A 26 -22.54 -21.18 -20.97
C ALA A 26 -24.00 -20.70 -21.02
N PHE A 27 -24.35 -19.77 -21.92
CA PHE A 27 -25.73 -19.33 -22.11
C PHE A 27 -26.61 -20.48 -22.62
N ALA A 28 -26.16 -21.19 -23.65
CA ALA A 28 -26.87 -22.34 -24.22
C ALA A 28 -27.10 -23.44 -23.17
N MET A 29 -26.07 -23.78 -22.39
CA MET A 29 -26.16 -24.75 -21.29
C MET A 29 -27.24 -24.35 -20.27
N LEU A 30 -27.25 -23.09 -19.82
CA LEU A 30 -28.21 -22.62 -18.80
C LEU A 30 -29.65 -22.53 -19.32
N GLU A 31 -29.82 -22.25 -20.61
CA GLU A 31 -31.14 -22.19 -21.26
C GLU A 31 -31.72 -23.59 -21.50
N ALA A 32 -30.86 -24.56 -21.85
CA ALA A 32 -31.24 -25.96 -22.07
C ALA A 32 -31.42 -26.78 -20.78
N ASP A 33 -30.83 -26.37 -19.65
CA ASP A 33 -30.90 -27.12 -18.40
C ASP A 33 -32.32 -27.10 -17.78
N ALA A 34 -33.01 -28.23 -17.90
CA ALA A 34 -34.35 -28.45 -17.35
C ALA A 34 -34.38 -28.61 -15.82
N ASN A 35 -33.22 -28.87 -15.18
CA ASN A 35 -33.14 -29.08 -13.73
C ASN A 35 -33.05 -27.78 -12.93
N LEU A 36 -32.81 -26.64 -13.59
CA LEU A 36 -32.75 -25.34 -12.94
C LEU A 36 -34.15 -24.80 -12.65
N THR A 37 -34.38 -24.37 -11.41
CA THR A 37 -35.58 -23.60 -11.10
C THR A 37 -35.59 -22.26 -11.85
N PRO A 38 -36.76 -21.67 -12.13
CA PRO A 38 -36.84 -20.38 -12.84
C PRO A 38 -35.99 -19.27 -12.19
N THR A 39 -35.93 -19.27 -10.86
CA THR A 39 -35.12 -18.31 -10.08
C THR A 39 -33.62 -18.57 -10.27
N GLN A 40 -33.16 -19.82 -10.18
CA GLN A 40 -31.76 -20.17 -10.38
C GLN A 40 -31.30 -19.85 -11.82
N ARG A 41 -32.11 -20.17 -12.82
CA ARG A 41 -31.83 -19.85 -14.22
C ARG A 41 -31.68 -18.35 -14.41
N ARG A 42 -32.66 -17.55 -13.94
CA ARG A 42 -32.60 -16.09 -14.01
C ARG A 42 -31.36 -15.51 -13.34
N ASP A 43 -31.03 -15.95 -12.13
CA ASP A 43 -29.92 -15.41 -11.37
C ASP A 43 -28.56 -15.76 -12.00
N ARG A 44 -28.41 -16.99 -12.54
CA ARG A 44 -27.20 -17.42 -13.27
C ARG A 44 -27.05 -16.69 -14.61
N LEU A 45 -28.13 -16.54 -15.37
CA LEU A 45 -28.11 -15.75 -16.62
C LEU A 45 -27.76 -14.28 -16.36
N SER A 46 -28.31 -13.69 -15.29
CA SER A 46 -27.98 -12.32 -14.88
C SER A 46 -26.51 -12.19 -14.49
N ALA A 47 -25.97 -13.16 -13.74
CA ALA A 47 -24.56 -13.19 -13.38
C ALA A 47 -23.66 -13.33 -14.62
N LEU A 48 -23.98 -14.23 -15.54
CA LEU A 48 -23.23 -14.42 -16.79
C LEU A 48 -23.24 -13.15 -17.66
N THR A 49 -24.39 -12.49 -17.78
CA THR A 49 -24.52 -11.19 -18.46
C THR A 49 -23.60 -10.13 -17.82
N ALA A 50 -23.56 -10.08 -16.49
CA ALA A 50 -22.65 -9.16 -15.79
C ALA A 50 -21.17 -9.51 -16.03
N VAL A 51 -20.83 -10.80 -16.13
CA VAL A 51 -19.46 -11.26 -16.42
C VAL A 51 -19.03 -10.87 -17.83
N VAL A 52 -19.87 -11.08 -18.83
CA VAL A 52 -19.58 -10.65 -20.21
C VAL A 52 -19.39 -9.14 -20.29
N ARG A 53 -20.25 -8.37 -19.60
CA ARG A 53 -20.10 -6.92 -19.48
C ARG A 53 -18.77 -6.50 -18.83
N ILE A 54 -18.25 -7.25 -17.86
CA ILE A 54 -16.95 -6.94 -17.23
C ILE A 54 -15.79 -7.27 -18.17
N CYS A 55 -15.92 -8.34 -18.95
CA CYS A 55 -14.83 -8.91 -19.74
C CYS A 55 -14.68 -8.27 -21.12
N ARG A 56 -15.74 -7.65 -21.67
CA ARG A 56 -15.73 -7.00 -22.98
C ARG A 56 -14.69 -5.86 -23.09
N PRO A 57 -14.21 -5.56 -24.32
CA PRO A 57 -13.44 -4.34 -24.60
C PRO A 57 -14.23 -3.10 -24.17
N VAL A 58 -13.55 -2.14 -23.55
CA VAL A 58 -14.21 -0.95 -22.99
C VAL A 58 -14.49 0.03 -24.13
N ASP A 59 -15.72 0.04 -24.64
CA ASP A 59 -16.25 1.18 -25.39
C ASP A 59 -16.94 2.16 -24.44
N ASP A 60 -16.86 3.46 -24.77
CA ASP A 60 -17.42 4.58 -24.01
C ASP A 60 -18.97 4.58 -24.05
N GLY A 61 -19.59 3.64 -23.32
CA GLY A 61 -21.04 3.55 -23.20
C GLY A 61 -21.52 2.36 -22.35
N ASN A 62 -22.70 2.49 -21.73
CA ASN A 62 -23.39 1.36 -21.13
C ASN A 62 -23.97 0.49 -22.26
N PRO A 63 -23.54 -0.78 -22.40
CA PRO A 63 -24.06 -1.62 -23.46
C PRO A 63 -25.53 -1.94 -23.30
N LEU A 64 -26.23 -2.06 -24.43
CA LEU A 64 -27.56 -2.66 -24.45
C LEU A 64 -27.43 -4.18 -24.21
N PRO A 65 -28.46 -4.85 -23.66
CA PRO A 65 -28.44 -6.29 -23.44
C PRO A 65 -28.13 -7.11 -24.71
N ALA A 66 -28.54 -6.63 -25.88
CA ALA A 66 -28.24 -7.26 -27.16
C ALA A 66 -26.74 -7.26 -27.49
N ASP A 67 -26.03 -6.16 -27.18
CA ASP A 67 -24.59 -6.04 -27.40
C ASP A 67 -23.82 -7.01 -26.50
N ILE A 68 -24.26 -7.16 -25.25
CA ILE A 68 -23.66 -8.11 -24.30
C ILE A 68 -23.78 -9.54 -24.82
N ARG A 69 -24.93 -9.90 -25.39
CA ARG A 69 -25.15 -11.26 -25.91
C ARG A 69 -24.35 -11.50 -27.20
N ARG A 70 -24.20 -10.49 -28.05
CA ARG A 70 -23.32 -10.54 -29.24
C ARG A 70 -21.86 -10.77 -28.84
N ASP A 71 -21.36 -10.09 -27.82
CA ASP A 71 -19.96 -10.17 -27.38
C ASP A 71 -19.61 -11.44 -26.58
N ALA A 72 -20.59 -12.29 -26.26
CA ALA A 72 -20.38 -13.47 -25.42
C ALA A 72 -19.34 -14.46 -26.00
N HIS A 73 -19.20 -14.53 -27.32
CA HIS A 73 -18.22 -15.39 -27.99
C HIS A 73 -16.76 -14.96 -27.72
N LEU A 74 -16.54 -13.70 -27.34
CA LEU A 74 -15.21 -13.15 -27.02
C LEU A 74 -14.77 -13.46 -25.58
N VAL A 75 -15.60 -14.14 -24.79
CA VAL A 75 -15.36 -14.40 -23.37
C VAL A 75 -15.15 -15.89 -23.14
N PRO A 76 -13.89 -16.37 -23.11
CA PRO A 76 -13.57 -17.71 -22.67
C PRO A 76 -14.00 -17.94 -21.22
N MET A 77 -14.69 -19.06 -20.97
CA MET A 77 -15.13 -19.49 -19.65
C MET A 77 -14.04 -20.27 -18.91
N THR A 78 -12.81 -19.76 -18.94
CA THR A 78 -11.69 -20.32 -18.18
C THR A 78 -11.47 -19.52 -16.90
N CYS A 79 -11.08 -20.20 -15.81
CA CYS A 79 -10.82 -19.51 -14.54
C CYS A 79 -9.71 -18.47 -14.67
N ALA A 80 -8.67 -18.76 -15.48
CA ALA A 80 -7.54 -17.86 -15.69
C ALA A 80 -7.97 -16.53 -16.33
N PHE A 81 -8.65 -16.60 -17.47
CA PHE A 81 -9.13 -15.42 -18.20
C PHE A 81 -10.09 -14.58 -17.34
N LEU A 82 -11.09 -15.24 -16.74
CA LEU A 82 -12.12 -14.56 -15.97
C LEU A 82 -11.55 -13.91 -14.70
N ARG A 83 -10.65 -14.57 -13.98
CA ARG A 83 -10.01 -14.01 -12.78
C ARG A 83 -9.32 -12.68 -13.09
N GLU A 84 -8.54 -12.62 -14.16
CA GLU A 84 -7.79 -11.42 -14.53
C GLU A 84 -8.74 -10.24 -14.82
N ARG A 85 -9.85 -10.49 -15.50
CA ARG A 85 -10.85 -9.46 -15.83
C ARG A 85 -11.78 -9.09 -14.68
N LEU A 86 -12.16 -10.04 -13.84
CA LEU A 86 -13.03 -9.80 -12.69
C LEU A 86 -12.34 -8.99 -11.60
N TYR A 87 -11.03 -9.21 -11.40
CA TYR A 87 -10.31 -8.61 -10.29
C TYR A 87 -9.31 -7.50 -10.69
N ARG A 88 -9.25 -7.12 -11.98
CA ARG A 88 -8.43 -5.98 -12.46
C ARG A 88 -8.78 -4.66 -11.79
N ARG A 89 -10.04 -4.46 -11.39
CA ARG A 89 -10.52 -3.24 -10.73
C ARG A 89 -11.48 -3.57 -9.59
N PRO A 90 -11.69 -2.66 -8.63
CA PRO A 90 -12.71 -2.83 -7.59
C PRO A 90 -14.13 -2.92 -8.19
N PRO A 91 -15.09 -3.60 -7.54
CA PRO A 91 -16.44 -3.78 -8.07
C PRO A 91 -17.14 -2.47 -8.50
N LYS A 92 -16.97 -1.39 -7.74
CA LYS A 92 -17.56 -0.09 -8.08
C LYS A 92 -17.08 0.47 -9.42
N ALA A 93 -15.86 0.14 -9.84
CA ALA A 93 -15.34 0.54 -11.14
C ALA A 93 -16.05 -0.15 -12.32
N PHE A 94 -16.77 -1.25 -12.05
CA PHE A 94 -17.63 -1.94 -13.02
C PHE A 94 -19.12 -1.57 -12.85
N GLY A 95 -19.43 -0.54 -12.07
CA GLY A 95 -20.81 -0.07 -11.85
C GLY A 95 -21.61 -0.85 -10.81
N PHE A 96 -20.99 -1.77 -10.04
CA PHE A 96 -21.68 -2.41 -8.92
C PHE A 96 -21.90 -1.43 -7.77
N ARG A 97 -23.12 -1.41 -7.20
CA ARG A 97 -23.48 -0.53 -6.08
C ARG A 97 -22.75 -0.91 -4.79
N ASP A 98 -22.63 -2.21 -4.54
CA ASP A 98 -22.02 -2.77 -3.34
C ASP A 98 -21.20 -4.03 -3.66
N LYS A 99 -20.36 -4.43 -2.70
CA LYS A 99 -19.47 -5.59 -2.80
C LYS A 99 -20.23 -6.92 -2.81
N ARG A 100 -21.36 -7.01 -2.09
CA ARG A 100 -22.13 -8.24 -1.93
C ARG A 100 -22.78 -8.67 -3.25
N THR A 101 -23.27 -7.71 -4.03
CA THR A 101 -23.80 -7.95 -5.37
C THR A 101 -22.73 -8.56 -6.28
N PHE A 102 -21.50 -8.04 -6.25
CA PHE A 102 -20.39 -8.63 -7.00
C PHE A 102 -20.00 -10.03 -6.49
N GLU A 103 -19.99 -10.24 -5.18
CA GLU A 103 -19.73 -11.57 -4.59
C GLU A 103 -20.81 -12.60 -4.99
N ASN A 104 -22.07 -12.19 -5.10
CA ASN A 104 -23.15 -13.02 -5.60
C ASN A 104 -22.93 -13.40 -7.07
N VAL A 105 -22.55 -12.43 -7.93
CA VAL A 105 -22.19 -12.69 -9.34
C VAL A 105 -21.05 -13.71 -9.43
N VAL A 106 -19.97 -13.51 -8.68
CA VAL A 106 -18.84 -14.45 -8.65
C VAL A 106 -19.26 -15.83 -8.11
N SER A 107 -20.16 -15.87 -7.13
CA SER A 107 -20.69 -17.12 -6.59
C SER A 107 -21.47 -17.91 -7.65
N GLN A 108 -22.35 -17.24 -8.40
CA GLN A 108 -23.10 -17.87 -9.49
C GLN A 108 -22.17 -18.29 -10.62
N LEU A 109 -21.19 -17.45 -10.97
CA LEU A 109 -20.17 -17.79 -11.96
C LEU A 109 -19.38 -19.05 -11.58
N ARG A 110 -19.01 -19.23 -10.31
CA ARG A 110 -18.35 -20.47 -9.86
C ARG A 110 -19.20 -21.70 -10.13
N GLN A 111 -20.52 -21.62 -9.92
CA GLN A 111 -21.42 -22.73 -10.22
C GLN A 111 -21.46 -23.02 -11.72
N ILE A 112 -21.62 -21.98 -12.55
CA ILE A 112 -21.59 -22.10 -14.02
C ILE A 112 -20.29 -22.75 -14.49
N LEU A 113 -19.14 -22.34 -13.94
CA LEU A 113 -17.86 -22.93 -14.30
C LEU A 113 -17.70 -24.37 -13.79
N CYS A 114 -18.29 -24.75 -12.65
CA CYS A 114 -18.33 -26.14 -12.21
C CYS A 114 -19.15 -26.99 -13.18
N ASP A 115 -20.33 -26.50 -13.61
CA ASP A 115 -21.22 -27.20 -14.54
C ASP A 115 -20.55 -27.39 -15.92
N LEU A 116 -19.75 -26.41 -16.37
CA LEU A 116 -18.91 -26.51 -17.58
C LEU A 116 -17.64 -27.34 -17.40
N GLY A 117 -17.37 -27.89 -16.20
CA GLY A 117 -16.13 -28.60 -15.90
C GLY A 117 -14.87 -27.72 -15.91
N GLN A 118 -15.00 -26.40 -15.85
CA GLN A 118 -13.90 -25.41 -15.90
C GLN A 118 -13.43 -24.93 -14.52
N HIS A 119 -14.16 -25.25 -13.45
CA HIS A 119 -13.78 -24.93 -12.07
C HIS A 119 -13.77 -26.20 -11.22
N ALA A 120 -12.81 -26.31 -10.31
CA ALA A 120 -12.77 -27.41 -9.36
C ALA A 120 -13.94 -27.31 -8.36
N PRO A 121 -14.57 -28.42 -7.97
CA PRO A 121 -15.57 -28.38 -6.91
C PRO A 121 -14.96 -27.94 -5.59
N ARG A 122 -15.82 -27.74 -4.60
CA ARG A 122 -15.41 -27.30 -3.27
C ARG A 122 -14.40 -28.30 -2.66
N LEU A 123 -13.27 -27.79 -2.18
CA LEU A 123 -12.30 -28.59 -1.44
C LEU A 123 -12.90 -29.13 -0.12
N PRO A 124 -12.41 -30.29 0.37
CA PRO A 124 -12.80 -30.86 1.66
C PRO A 124 -12.66 -29.88 2.83
N PHE A 125 -13.50 -30.05 3.84
CA PHE A 125 -13.34 -29.33 5.10
C PHE A 125 -12.17 -29.89 5.94
N ALA A 126 -11.76 -29.16 6.97
CA ALA A 126 -10.65 -29.60 7.84
C ALA A 126 -10.89 -31.00 8.48
N ARG A 127 -12.15 -31.34 8.77
CA ARG A 127 -12.57 -32.66 9.29
C ARG A 127 -12.58 -33.79 8.26
N GLU A 128 -12.40 -33.46 6.98
CA GLU A 128 -12.41 -34.39 5.83
C GLU A 128 -11.02 -34.50 5.21
N LEU A 129 -9.99 -33.92 5.83
CA LEU A 129 -8.60 -34.10 5.40
C LEU A 129 -8.18 -35.57 5.58
N SER A 130 -7.14 -36.02 4.88
CA SER A 130 -6.58 -37.35 5.14
C SER A 130 -6.01 -37.42 6.57
N PRO A 131 -5.91 -38.61 7.19
CA PRO A 131 -5.50 -38.74 8.60
C PRO A 131 -4.18 -38.02 8.94
N GLY A 132 -3.17 -38.11 8.08
CA GLY A 132 -1.89 -37.41 8.27
C GLY A 132 -2.03 -35.88 8.27
N TRP A 133 -2.89 -35.34 7.39
CA TRP A 133 -3.16 -33.90 7.34
C TRP A 133 -4.02 -33.41 8.51
N GLN A 134 -4.98 -34.22 9.00
CA GLN A 134 -5.77 -33.88 10.19
C GLN A 134 -4.88 -33.74 11.43
N ALA A 135 -3.95 -34.67 11.64
CA ALA A 135 -3.03 -34.65 12.77
C ALA A 135 -2.15 -33.38 12.77
N LEU A 136 -1.64 -32.98 11.60
CA LEU A 136 -0.85 -31.74 11.46
C LEU A 136 -1.71 -30.48 11.61
N HIS A 137 -2.93 -30.47 11.07
CA HIS A 137 -3.85 -29.33 11.16
C HIS A 137 -4.21 -28.97 12.62
N ALA A 138 -4.41 -29.98 13.46
CA ALA A 138 -4.73 -29.82 14.89
C ALA A 138 -3.60 -29.13 15.69
N ARG A 139 -2.34 -29.25 15.25
CA ARG A 139 -1.18 -28.63 15.91
C ARG A 139 -1.00 -27.15 15.56
N LEU A 140 -1.74 -26.64 14.57
CA LEU A 140 -1.64 -25.25 14.14
C LEU A 140 -2.57 -24.35 14.95
N THR A 141 -2.11 -23.13 15.24
CA THR A 141 -2.96 -22.06 15.75
C THR A 141 -3.99 -21.61 14.70
N SER A 142 -5.12 -21.07 15.13
CA SER A 142 -6.25 -20.74 14.25
C SER A 142 -5.89 -19.76 13.12
N ASP A 143 -4.96 -18.83 13.35
CA ASP A 143 -4.44 -17.90 12.33
C ASP A 143 -3.59 -18.59 11.25
N ARG A 144 -2.86 -19.64 11.64
CA ARG A 144 -1.99 -20.43 10.76
C ARG A 144 -2.78 -21.48 9.98
N GLN A 145 -3.82 -22.05 10.58
CA GLN A 145 -4.77 -22.93 9.90
C GLN A 145 -5.31 -22.25 8.63
N LEU A 146 -5.74 -20.98 8.70
CA LEU A 146 -6.23 -20.23 7.53
C LEU A 146 -5.23 -20.17 6.36
N GLY A 147 -3.93 -20.24 6.64
CA GLY A 147 -2.87 -20.23 5.63
C GLY A 147 -2.67 -21.57 4.93
N LEU A 148 -2.94 -22.70 5.60
CA LEU A 148 -2.60 -24.04 5.10
C LEU A 148 -3.81 -24.91 4.77
N THR A 149 -5.00 -24.69 5.35
CA THR A 149 -6.15 -25.60 5.19
C THR A 149 -6.47 -25.91 3.71
N ALA A 150 -6.46 -24.91 2.83
CA ALA A 150 -6.77 -25.15 1.41
C ALA A 150 -5.69 -25.98 0.71
N PHE A 151 -4.43 -25.80 1.08
CA PHE A 151 -3.32 -26.59 0.55
C PHE A 151 -3.40 -28.04 1.03
N MET A 152 -3.63 -28.25 2.34
CA MET A 152 -3.82 -29.58 2.93
C MET A 152 -5.02 -30.33 2.32
N ALA A 153 -6.13 -29.61 2.11
CA ALA A 153 -7.33 -30.17 1.50
C ALA A 153 -7.08 -30.56 0.05
N TRP A 154 -6.35 -29.73 -0.69
CA TRP A 154 -5.92 -30.06 -2.04
C TRP A 154 -4.96 -31.26 -2.07
N CYS A 155 -3.95 -31.32 -1.19
CA CYS A 155 -3.05 -32.48 -1.08
C CYS A 155 -3.81 -33.76 -0.72
N SER A 156 -4.80 -33.69 0.18
CA SER A 156 -5.65 -34.83 0.54
C SER A 156 -6.40 -35.39 -0.67
N VAL A 157 -6.90 -34.50 -1.54
CA VAL A 157 -7.59 -34.88 -2.78
C VAL A 157 -6.62 -35.48 -3.81
N GLN A 158 -5.39 -34.94 -3.88
CA GLN A 158 -4.33 -35.47 -4.74
C GLN A 158 -3.65 -36.73 -4.19
N ALA A 159 -4.11 -37.24 -3.04
CA ALA A 159 -3.48 -38.34 -2.31
C ALA A 159 -1.97 -38.11 -1.98
N ILE A 160 -1.58 -36.86 -1.77
CA ILE A 160 -0.21 -36.46 -1.40
C ILE A 160 -0.09 -36.46 0.12
N ALA A 161 0.76 -37.33 0.65
CA ALA A 161 1.11 -37.37 2.07
C ALA A 161 1.95 -36.15 2.47
N PRO A 162 1.91 -35.69 3.73
CA PRO A 162 2.72 -34.55 4.19
C PRO A 162 4.22 -34.68 3.89
N GLU A 163 4.76 -35.89 3.96
CA GLU A 163 6.18 -36.21 3.76
C GLU A 163 6.59 -36.13 2.28
N ALA A 164 5.63 -36.30 1.36
CA ALA A 164 5.86 -36.24 -0.09
C ALA A 164 5.78 -34.82 -0.65
N VAL A 165 5.55 -33.80 0.19
CA VAL A 165 5.46 -32.41 -0.25
C VAL A 165 6.84 -31.87 -0.62
N GLY A 166 6.97 -31.39 -1.86
CA GLY A 166 8.17 -30.73 -2.37
C GLY A 166 7.88 -29.37 -3.03
N PRO A 167 8.91 -28.70 -3.59
CA PRO A 167 8.74 -27.49 -4.40
C PRO A 167 7.71 -27.66 -5.53
N ASP A 168 7.78 -28.77 -6.27
CA ASP A 168 6.88 -29.09 -7.38
C ASP A 168 5.42 -29.22 -6.93
N THR A 169 5.18 -29.70 -5.70
CA THR A 169 3.85 -29.77 -5.11
C THR A 169 3.23 -28.37 -4.94
N LEU A 170 4.05 -27.38 -4.57
CA LEU A 170 3.58 -26.01 -4.43
C LEU A 170 3.32 -25.38 -5.80
N ASP A 171 4.16 -25.69 -6.81
CA ASP A 171 3.96 -25.27 -8.19
C ASP A 171 2.66 -25.84 -8.77
N ALA A 172 2.43 -27.14 -8.61
CA ALA A 172 1.18 -27.78 -9.00
C ALA A 172 -0.04 -27.19 -8.27
N PHE A 173 0.07 -26.85 -6.99
CA PHE A 173 -1.00 -26.17 -6.25
C PHE A 173 -1.27 -24.76 -6.79
N GLU A 174 -0.23 -24.00 -7.13
CA GLU A 174 -0.37 -22.67 -7.73
C GLU A 174 -1.02 -22.75 -9.12
N THR A 175 -0.57 -23.67 -9.97
CA THR A 175 -1.18 -23.94 -11.28
C THR A 175 -2.65 -24.31 -11.13
N TRP A 176 -2.98 -25.19 -10.19
CA TRP A 176 -4.38 -25.53 -9.90
C TRP A 176 -5.21 -24.32 -9.46
N LEU A 177 -4.67 -23.45 -8.59
CA LEU A 177 -5.35 -22.21 -8.21
C LEU A 177 -5.57 -21.28 -9.41
N VAL A 178 -4.63 -21.24 -10.36
CA VAL A 178 -4.70 -20.43 -11.58
C VAL A 178 -5.71 -20.99 -12.57
N GLU A 179 -5.70 -22.28 -12.81
CA GLU A 179 -6.45 -22.90 -13.91
C GLU A 179 -7.85 -23.35 -13.50
N ARG A 180 -8.03 -23.71 -12.22
CA ARG A 180 -9.24 -24.41 -11.75
C ARG A 180 -10.00 -23.64 -10.67
N THR A 181 -9.55 -22.43 -10.32
CA THR A 181 -10.26 -21.61 -9.31
C THR A 181 -10.31 -20.13 -9.68
N LEU A 182 -11.33 -19.45 -9.16
CA LEU A 182 -11.40 -17.98 -9.16
C LEU A 182 -10.71 -17.35 -7.91
N GLU A 183 -9.65 -17.97 -7.39
CA GLU A 183 -8.82 -17.37 -6.33
C GLU A 183 -8.24 -16.05 -6.82
N ARG A 184 -8.41 -14.98 -6.04
CA ARG A 184 -8.12 -13.61 -6.48
C ARG A 184 -6.63 -13.40 -6.74
N GLN A 185 -5.77 -13.98 -5.90
CA GLN A 185 -4.31 -13.80 -5.98
C GLN A 185 -3.60 -15.13 -5.75
N PRO A 186 -3.61 -16.04 -6.75
CA PRO A 186 -3.05 -17.40 -6.64
C PRO A 186 -1.61 -17.41 -6.12
N TYR A 187 -0.75 -16.59 -6.73
CA TYR A 187 0.63 -16.42 -6.31
C TYR A 187 0.79 -16.01 -4.84
N LYS A 188 -0.03 -15.06 -4.36
CA LYS A 188 0.05 -14.64 -2.94
C LYS A 188 -0.48 -15.72 -2.01
N ARG A 189 -1.45 -16.52 -2.46
CA ARG A 189 -1.94 -17.68 -1.73
C ARG A 189 -0.84 -18.73 -1.61
N ALA A 190 -0.20 -19.13 -2.71
CA ALA A 190 0.92 -20.07 -2.73
C ALA A 190 2.09 -19.58 -1.86
N ARG A 191 2.44 -18.28 -1.95
CA ARG A 191 3.45 -17.67 -1.07
C ARG A 191 3.06 -17.73 0.41
N ARG A 192 1.80 -17.46 0.76
CA ARG A 192 1.32 -17.57 2.15
C ARG A 192 1.38 -19.01 2.63
N THR A 193 1.03 -19.98 1.78
CA THR A 193 1.22 -21.41 2.05
C THR A 193 2.67 -21.72 2.37
N ALA A 194 3.62 -21.38 1.49
CA ALA A 194 5.05 -21.59 1.69
C ALA A 194 5.57 -20.94 2.98
N SER A 195 5.17 -19.70 3.25
CA SER A 195 5.60 -18.99 4.47
C SER A 195 5.06 -19.63 5.74
N THR A 196 3.84 -20.17 5.70
CA THR A 196 3.22 -20.81 6.87
C THR A 196 3.78 -22.22 7.06
N TRP A 197 4.04 -22.94 5.97
CA TRP A 197 4.74 -24.22 5.95
C TRP A 197 6.13 -24.13 6.59
N ASN A 198 6.97 -23.22 6.10
CA ASN A 198 8.33 -23.04 6.63
C ASN A 198 8.32 -22.59 8.10
N TRP A 199 7.29 -21.82 8.50
CA TRP A 199 7.12 -21.48 9.90
C TRP A 199 6.80 -22.73 10.74
N ALA A 200 5.87 -23.58 10.30
CA ALA A 200 5.52 -24.82 11.02
C ALA A 200 6.72 -25.78 11.12
N SER A 201 7.49 -25.90 10.03
CA SER A 201 8.77 -26.64 9.99
C SER A 201 9.78 -26.15 11.02
N LYS A 202 9.95 -24.82 11.16
CA LYS A 202 10.90 -24.22 12.10
C LYS A 202 10.47 -24.34 13.57
N ASN A 203 9.18 -24.45 13.88
CA ASN A 203 8.67 -24.42 15.26
C ASN A 203 8.47 -25.82 15.86
N GLY A 204 9.11 -26.86 15.31
CA GLY A 204 9.19 -28.18 15.97
C GLY A 204 7.85 -28.91 16.10
N LEU A 205 6.86 -28.63 15.25
CA LEU A 205 5.51 -29.21 15.33
C LEU A 205 5.42 -30.66 14.79
N GLY A 206 6.56 -31.38 14.70
CA GLY A 206 6.66 -32.65 13.97
C GLY A 206 6.30 -32.50 12.49
N TRP A 207 6.66 -31.34 11.91
CA TRP A 207 6.34 -30.95 10.54
C TRP A 207 7.48 -31.38 9.60
N PRO A 208 7.19 -31.71 8.32
CA PRO A 208 8.23 -31.96 7.34
C PRO A 208 9.29 -30.84 7.27
N SER A 209 10.56 -31.22 7.17
CA SER A 209 11.72 -30.31 7.14
C SER A 209 11.95 -29.63 5.78
N VAL A 210 11.25 -30.09 4.74
CA VAL A 210 11.33 -29.53 3.38
C VAL A 210 10.98 -28.04 3.37
N ARG A 211 11.84 -27.25 2.72
CA ARG A 211 11.66 -25.80 2.60
C ARG A 211 10.97 -25.46 1.28
N LEU A 212 9.83 -24.77 1.38
CA LEU A 212 9.10 -24.28 0.21
C LEU A 212 9.46 -22.82 -0.09
N THR A 213 9.67 -22.49 -1.36
CA THR A 213 10.11 -21.14 -1.77
C THR A 213 9.22 -20.52 -2.85
N ARG A 214 9.05 -19.19 -2.76
CA ARG A 214 8.44 -18.34 -3.78
C ARG A 214 9.21 -17.03 -3.88
N PRO A 215 9.21 -16.37 -5.06
CA PRO A 215 9.82 -15.05 -5.18
C PRO A 215 9.24 -14.08 -4.13
N ASN A 216 10.02 -13.05 -3.78
CA ASN A 216 9.66 -12.03 -2.79
C ASN A 216 9.38 -12.55 -1.36
N MET A 217 9.57 -13.83 -1.05
CA MET A 217 9.65 -14.30 0.34
C MET A 217 10.84 -13.63 1.04
N SER A 218 10.73 -13.43 2.36
CA SER A 218 11.85 -12.94 3.15
C SER A 218 12.95 -13.98 3.08
N ASP A 219 14.00 -13.62 2.36
CA ASP A 219 15.17 -14.44 2.26
C ASP A 219 16.13 -14.07 3.40
N HIS A 220 16.27 -15.02 4.33
CA HIS A 220 17.06 -14.89 5.54
C HIS A 220 18.43 -15.52 5.29
N TYR A 221 19.26 -14.84 4.48
CA TYR A 221 20.66 -15.22 4.27
C TYR A 221 21.57 -14.66 5.37
N ALA A 222 21.09 -13.66 6.12
CA ALA A 222 21.83 -13.11 7.25
C ALA A 222 21.71 -14.04 8.46
N LEU A 223 22.86 -14.49 8.95
CA LEU A 223 22.97 -15.30 10.17
C LEU A 223 22.48 -14.50 11.39
N PRO A 224 21.94 -15.14 12.43
CA PRO A 224 21.67 -14.50 13.72
C PRO A 224 22.96 -13.87 14.31
N TRP A 225 22.83 -12.87 15.20
CA TRP A 225 24.03 -12.21 15.77
C TRP A 225 24.87 -13.20 16.58
N GLU A 226 24.18 -14.16 17.20
CA GLU A 226 24.69 -15.25 18.01
C GLU A 226 25.57 -16.24 17.22
N ALA A 227 25.48 -16.24 15.88
CA ALA A 227 26.35 -17.03 15.03
C ALA A 227 27.69 -16.34 14.70
N TYR A 228 27.89 -15.10 15.14
CA TYR A 228 29.15 -14.38 15.01
C TYR A 228 29.89 -14.34 16.35
N PRO A 229 31.24 -14.23 16.35
CA PRO A 229 32.03 -14.08 17.56
C PRO A 229 31.50 -12.97 18.49
N ALA A 230 31.56 -13.21 19.81
CA ALA A 230 31.13 -12.24 20.81
C ALA A 230 31.89 -10.89 20.70
N SER A 231 33.15 -10.93 20.25
CA SER A 231 33.95 -9.74 19.97
C SER A 231 33.31 -8.83 18.91
N LEU A 232 32.80 -9.40 17.81
CA LEU A 232 32.14 -8.63 16.76
C LEU A 232 30.82 -8.05 17.26
N GLN A 233 30.07 -8.81 18.05
CA GLN A 233 28.81 -8.35 18.62
C GLN A 233 29.03 -7.15 19.56
N ALA A 234 30.05 -7.21 20.41
CA ALA A 234 30.43 -6.13 21.31
C ALA A 234 30.94 -4.91 20.53
N ASP A 235 31.78 -5.11 19.50
CA ASP A 235 32.31 -4.03 18.67
C ASP A 235 31.20 -3.33 17.87
N ALA A 236 30.25 -4.09 17.33
CA ALA A 236 29.05 -3.57 16.70
C ALA A 236 28.18 -2.75 17.66
N GLN A 237 28.03 -3.20 18.92
CA GLN A 237 27.30 -2.45 19.94
C GLN A 237 28.03 -1.14 20.29
N SER A 238 29.35 -1.18 20.47
CA SER A 238 30.18 0.00 20.74
C SER A 238 30.03 1.07 19.65
N PHE A 239 30.02 0.65 18.38
CA PHE A 239 29.76 1.58 17.27
C PHE A 239 28.35 2.17 17.32
N ILE A 240 27.33 1.37 17.62
CA ILE A 240 25.95 1.86 17.74
C ILE A 240 25.82 2.83 18.91
N ASP A 241 26.48 2.57 20.03
CA ASP A 241 26.51 3.46 21.19
C ASP A 241 27.24 4.76 20.86
N LEU A 242 28.34 4.71 20.11
CA LEU A 242 29.01 5.89 19.57
C LEU A 242 28.08 6.72 18.67
N LEU A 243 27.25 6.09 17.85
CA LEU A 243 26.24 6.78 17.03
C LEU A 243 25.06 7.32 17.87
N ALA A 244 24.82 6.74 19.04
CA ALA A 244 23.72 7.06 19.94
C ALA A 244 24.05 8.18 20.93
N LYS A 245 25.32 8.33 21.30
CA LYS A 245 25.79 9.40 22.19
C LYS A 245 25.39 10.76 21.61
N ALA A 246 24.64 11.53 22.41
CA ALA A 246 24.69 12.98 22.33
C ALA A 246 26.11 13.39 22.73
N ASN A 247 26.67 14.44 22.13
CA ASN A 247 27.79 15.08 22.81
C ASN A 247 27.21 15.59 24.14
N ASP A 248 27.61 15.00 25.26
CA ASP A 248 27.55 15.64 26.58
C ASP A 248 28.59 16.77 26.67
N ASP A 249 29.46 16.90 25.67
CA ASP A 249 30.27 18.10 25.49
C ASP A 249 29.36 19.26 25.11
N ASP A 250 29.51 20.37 25.85
CA ASP A 250 28.88 21.65 25.53
C ASP A 250 29.08 21.93 24.01
N PRO A 251 28.00 22.16 23.23
CA PRO A 251 28.10 22.54 21.83
C PRO A 251 29.04 23.73 21.59
N LEU A 252 29.25 24.57 22.61
CA LEU A 252 30.20 25.68 22.62
C LEU A 252 31.66 25.18 22.75
N GLU A 253 31.95 24.24 23.65
CA GLU A 253 33.29 23.64 23.85
C GLU A 253 33.77 22.90 22.58
N ALA A 254 32.90 22.10 21.96
CA ALA A 254 33.21 21.41 20.70
C ALA A 254 33.43 22.36 19.51
N ALA A 255 32.88 23.59 19.58
CA ALA A 255 33.11 24.63 18.58
C ALA A 255 34.41 25.41 18.82
N PHE A 256 34.86 25.54 20.07
CA PHE A 256 36.16 26.13 20.42
C PHE A 256 37.34 25.22 20.05
N ASP A 257 37.15 23.90 20.13
CA ASP A 257 38.15 22.90 19.71
C ASP A 257 38.36 22.81 18.18
N GLU A 258 37.43 23.33 17.36
CA GLU A 258 37.54 23.38 15.89
C GLU A 258 38.58 24.43 15.39
N ALA A 259 39.18 25.25 16.26
CA ALA A 259 40.03 26.39 15.88
C ALA A 259 41.55 26.11 15.73
N GLY A 260 41.99 24.84 15.69
CA GLY A 260 43.39 24.49 15.44
C GLY A 260 43.64 24.02 14.00
N PRO A 261 44.58 24.62 13.24
CA PRO A 261 44.93 24.16 11.90
C PRO A 261 45.66 22.80 11.98
N GLY A 262 44.90 21.71 11.97
CA GLY A 262 45.46 20.35 11.93
C GLY A 262 44.61 19.25 12.56
N ARG A 263 43.64 19.57 13.43
CA ARG A 263 42.71 18.58 13.98
C ARG A 263 41.38 18.63 13.24
N THR A 264 41.19 17.70 12.30
CA THR A 264 39.85 17.47 11.73
C THR A 264 39.00 16.80 12.80
N GLY A 265 38.15 17.57 13.50
CA GLY A 265 37.21 17.04 14.48
C GLY A 265 36.45 15.84 13.91
N ARG A 266 36.78 14.64 14.41
CA ARG A 266 36.20 13.36 13.97
C ARG A 266 34.86 13.07 14.67
N SER A 267 34.24 14.09 15.25
CA SER A 267 33.03 13.95 16.06
C SER A 267 31.76 13.97 15.20
N LEU A 268 30.77 13.17 15.60
CA LEU A 268 29.45 13.17 15.00
C LEU A 268 28.67 14.37 15.55
N ARG A 269 28.29 15.30 14.67
CA ARG A 269 27.63 16.55 15.08
C ARG A 269 26.29 16.37 15.83
N TYR A 270 25.61 15.22 15.70
CA TYR A 270 24.31 14.97 16.32
C TYR A 270 24.05 13.47 16.56
N ALA A 271 23.45 13.13 17.71
CA ALA A 271 22.97 11.79 18.02
C ALA A 271 21.95 11.29 16.98
N LEU A 272 22.09 10.03 16.56
CA LEU A 272 21.15 9.42 15.63
C LEU A 272 19.91 8.89 16.35
N ARG A 273 18.75 9.06 15.71
CA ARG A 273 17.47 8.56 16.22
C ARG A 273 17.46 7.03 16.37
N PRO A 274 16.71 6.45 17.33
CA PRO A 274 16.66 5.00 17.56
C PRO A 274 16.36 4.15 16.32
N ARG A 275 15.45 4.62 15.46
CA ARG A 275 15.13 3.93 14.19
C ARG A 275 16.31 3.92 13.22
N THR A 276 17.08 5.01 13.17
CA THR A 276 18.29 5.09 12.36
C THR A 276 19.36 4.16 12.91
N LEU A 277 19.55 4.13 14.23
CA LEU A 277 20.46 3.19 14.90
C LEU A 277 20.11 1.74 14.59
N GLN A 278 18.83 1.36 14.69
CA GLN A 278 18.39 0.01 14.30
C GLN A 278 18.70 -0.27 12.82
N THR A 279 18.47 0.71 11.93
CA THR A 279 18.81 0.57 10.51
C THR A 279 20.30 0.36 10.31
N ARG A 280 21.17 1.04 11.07
CA ARG A 280 22.63 0.86 11.03
C ARG A 280 23.01 -0.53 11.53
N ARG A 281 22.45 -1.00 12.64
CA ARG A 281 22.66 -2.36 13.16
C ARG A 281 22.26 -3.42 12.14
N ASP A 282 21.11 -3.26 11.49
CA ASP A 282 20.64 -4.16 10.43
C ASP A 282 21.59 -4.12 9.22
N CYS A 283 22.10 -2.94 8.84
CA CYS A 283 23.09 -2.79 7.77
C CYS A 283 24.41 -3.51 8.07
N LEU A 284 24.90 -3.47 9.32
CA LEU A 284 26.10 -4.21 9.74
C LEU A 284 25.88 -5.72 9.62
N LYS A 285 24.73 -6.20 10.09
CA LYS A 285 24.38 -7.63 10.02
C LYS A 285 24.34 -8.15 8.58
N VAL A 286 23.71 -7.41 7.67
CA VAL A 286 23.67 -7.81 6.24
C VAL A 286 25.00 -7.61 5.52
N ALA A 287 25.86 -6.70 6.02
CA ALA A 287 27.22 -6.55 5.52
C ALA A 287 28.09 -7.77 5.88
N ALA A 288 28.08 -8.19 7.15
CA ALA A 288 28.76 -9.42 7.59
C ALA A 288 28.25 -10.65 6.82
N ALA A 289 26.94 -10.77 6.65
CA ALA A 289 26.33 -11.86 5.89
C ALA A 289 26.77 -11.90 4.41
N ALA A 290 27.03 -10.74 3.79
CA ALA A 290 27.53 -10.69 2.41
C ALA A 290 28.96 -11.23 2.29
N LEU A 291 29.82 -10.97 3.28
CA LEU A 291 31.16 -11.56 3.33
C LEU A 291 31.10 -13.08 3.56
N VAL A 292 30.22 -13.53 4.45
CA VAL A 292 30.01 -14.96 4.67
C VAL A 292 29.52 -15.66 3.41
N ALA A 293 28.53 -15.09 2.73
CA ALA A 293 28.06 -15.59 1.45
C ALA A 293 29.12 -15.54 0.33
N SER A 294 30.17 -14.73 0.49
CA SER A 294 31.30 -14.64 -0.43
C SER A 294 32.46 -15.58 -0.05
N GLY A 295 32.28 -16.44 0.96
CA GLY A 295 33.24 -17.49 1.35
C GLY A 295 34.07 -17.21 2.60
N ILE A 296 33.85 -16.08 3.29
CA ILE A 296 34.57 -15.77 4.54
C ILE A 296 33.87 -16.46 5.73
N PRO A 297 34.54 -17.33 6.51
CA PRO A 297 33.87 -18.01 7.62
C PRO A 297 33.43 -17.00 8.70
N PRO A 298 32.23 -17.17 9.29
CA PRO A 298 31.67 -16.21 10.26
C PRO A 298 32.56 -16.04 11.48
N GLU A 299 33.20 -17.11 11.95
CA GLU A 299 34.17 -17.10 13.06
C GLU A 299 35.40 -16.20 12.81
N SER A 300 35.75 -15.92 11.55
CA SER A 300 36.87 -15.03 11.22
C SER A 300 36.53 -13.54 11.30
N LEU A 301 35.24 -13.20 11.35
CA LEU A 301 34.78 -11.82 11.49
C LEU A 301 34.73 -11.47 12.97
N THR A 302 35.83 -10.91 13.48
CA THR A 302 35.98 -10.64 14.93
C THR A 302 35.74 -9.19 15.30
N SER A 303 35.78 -8.26 14.34
CA SER A 303 35.58 -6.82 14.54
C SER A 303 34.90 -6.15 13.34
N LEU A 304 34.39 -4.92 13.51
CA LEU A 304 33.87 -4.12 12.40
C LEU A 304 34.94 -3.71 11.39
N ARG A 305 36.22 -3.69 11.81
CA ARG A 305 37.36 -3.49 10.89
C ARG A 305 37.37 -4.56 9.81
N ASP A 306 36.99 -5.79 10.14
CA ASP A 306 36.89 -6.88 9.17
C ASP A 306 35.88 -6.62 8.04
N LEU A 307 34.97 -5.67 8.18
CA LEU A 307 34.02 -5.32 7.11
C LEU A 307 34.59 -4.32 6.10
N VAL A 308 35.60 -3.55 6.49
CA VAL A 308 36.11 -2.39 5.75
C VAL A 308 37.60 -2.48 5.42
N ASP A 309 38.32 -3.40 6.04
CA ASP A 309 39.76 -3.63 5.86
C ASP A 309 40.02 -5.12 5.58
N PRO A 310 40.68 -5.49 4.46
CA PRO A 310 41.07 -4.62 3.34
C PRO A 310 39.86 -3.94 2.68
N VAL A 311 40.06 -2.76 2.08
CA VAL A 311 38.99 -1.95 1.44
C VAL A 311 38.18 -2.72 0.38
N ALA A 312 38.77 -3.78 -0.19
CA ALA A 312 38.10 -4.72 -1.09
C ALA A 312 36.89 -5.41 -0.44
N ARG A 313 36.88 -5.66 0.87
CA ARG A 313 35.74 -6.26 1.59
C ARG A 313 34.50 -5.37 1.52
N ALA A 314 34.67 -4.05 1.71
CA ALA A 314 33.57 -3.09 1.54
C ALA A 314 33.04 -3.07 0.10
N GLN A 315 33.92 -3.20 -0.91
CA GLN A 315 33.53 -3.33 -2.31
C GLN A 315 32.71 -4.60 -2.56
N THR A 316 33.17 -5.75 -2.05
CA THR A 316 32.48 -7.04 -2.15
C THR A 316 31.08 -6.97 -1.55
N ILE A 317 30.94 -6.37 -0.36
CA ILE A 317 29.63 -6.18 0.30
C ILE A 317 28.69 -5.37 -0.59
N ILE A 318 29.12 -4.21 -1.10
CA ILE A 318 28.30 -3.34 -1.93
C ILE A 318 27.91 -4.04 -3.24
N ALA A 319 28.87 -4.72 -3.90
CA ALA A 319 28.64 -5.46 -5.13
C ALA A 319 27.66 -6.63 -4.93
N PHE A 320 27.80 -7.39 -3.85
CA PHE A 320 26.90 -8.48 -3.48
C PHE A 320 25.45 -7.99 -3.35
N HIS A 321 25.22 -6.94 -2.55
CA HIS A 321 23.87 -6.40 -2.37
C HIS A 321 23.30 -5.77 -3.64
N ARG A 322 24.16 -5.17 -4.49
CA ARG A 322 23.76 -4.60 -5.78
C ARG A 322 23.28 -5.70 -6.72
N ARG A 323 24.07 -6.77 -6.89
CA ARG A 323 23.71 -7.95 -7.69
C ARG A 323 22.41 -8.58 -7.20
N ARG A 324 22.28 -8.78 -5.90
CA ARG A 324 21.05 -9.31 -5.29
C ARG A 324 19.83 -8.39 -5.48
N THR A 325 20.02 -7.07 -5.53
CA THR A 325 18.95 -6.13 -5.83
C THR A 325 18.57 -6.20 -7.30
N TRP A 326 19.55 -6.33 -8.19
CA TRP A 326 19.36 -6.54 -9.61
C TRP A 326 18.58 -7.82 -9.90
N GLU A 327 19.00 -8.97 -9.37
CA GLU A 327 18.31 -10.27 -9.53
C GLU A 327 16.83 -10.17 -9.11
N ARG A 328 16.55 -9.47 -8.00
CA ARG A 328 15.17 -9.21 -7.54
C ARG A 328 14.39 -8.29 -8.47
N LEU A 329 15.03 -7.35 -9.15
CA LEU A 329 14.35 -6.48 -10.12
C LEU A 329 14.09 -7.20 -11.43
N VAL A 330 15.05 -8.00 -11.92
CA VAL A 330 14.91 -8.85 -13.11
C VAL A 330 13.78 -9.87 -12.90
N ALA A 331 13.81 -10.62 -11.78
CA ALA A 331 12.77 -11.59 -11.46
C ALA A 331 11.37 -10.98 -11.31
N ARG A 332 11.27 -9.67 -11.05
CA ARG A 332 9.98 -8.95 -10.98
C ARG A 332 9.50 -8.44 -12.32
N SER A 333 10.40 -8.25 -13.27
CA SER A 333 10.09 -7.75 -14.61
C SER A 333 9.63 -8.88 -15.54
N GLY A 334 9.67 -10.15 -15.09
CA GLY A 334 8.97 -11.25 -15.75
C GLY A 334 9.54 -11.66 -17.11
N GLY A 335 10.78 -11.29 -17.43
CA GLY A 335 11.40 -11.60 -18.72
C GLY A 335 11.04 -10.63 -19.85
N ASP A 336 10.48 -9.46 -19.53
CA ASP A 336 10.23 -8.39 -20.51
C ASP A 336 11.57 -7.92 -21.12
N GLU A 337 11.90 -8.40 -22.33
CA GLU A 337 13.21 -8.19 -22.98
C GLU A 337 13.51 -6.69 -23.22
N GLU A 338 12.47 -5.87 -23.41
CA GLU A 338 12.59 -4.42 -23.59
C GLU A 338 12.96 -3.68 -22.29
N ALA A 339 12.67 -4.27 -21.12
CA ALA A 339 12.99 -3.70 -19.81
C ALA A 339 14.35 -4.22 -19.29
N GLN A 340 15.39 -4.22 -20.14
CA GLN A 340 16.71 -4.73 -19.78
C GLN A 340 17.37 -3.86 -18.68
N ILE A 341 17.10 -4.19 -17.42
CA ILE A 341 17.69 -3.52 -16.26
C ILE A 341 19.18 -3.84 -16.25
N ARG A 342 20.04 -2.85 -16.50
CA ARG A 342 21.50 -3.04 -16.41
C ARG A 342 21.94 -3.02 -14.95
N LEU A 343 22.86 -3.91 -14.59
CA LEU A 343 23.41 -3.96 -13.22
C LEU A 343 24.02 -2.62 -12.80
N GLN A 344 24.65 -1.90 -13.73
CA GLN A 344 25.26 -0.59 -13.47
C GLN A 344 24.27 0.53 -13.13
N ASP A 345 22.98 0.36 -13.43
CA ASP A 345 21.96 1.37 -13.16
C ASP A 345 21.20 1.11 -11.85
N VAL A 346 21.51 -0.02 -11.18
CA VAL A 346 20.85 -0.40 -9.93
C VAL A 346 21.32 0.47 -8.78
N ALA A 347 20.41 1.35 -8.34
CA ALA A 347 20.52 2.16 -7.15
C ALA A 347 19.31 1.92 -6.23
N SER A 348 19.53 2.00 -4.90
CA SER A 348 18.42 1.93 -3.94
C SER A 348 18.79 2.57 -2.61
N SER A 349 17.78 3.03 -1.86
CA SER A 349 18.00 3.57 -0.51
C SER A 349 18.64 2.55 0.43
N ASN A 350 18.35 1.26 0.26
CA ASN A 350 18.95 0.20 1.08
C ASN A 350 20.44 0.03 0.76
N LEU A 351 20.80 0.02 -0.54
CA LEU A 351 22.20 -0.04 -0.97
C LEU A 351 22.99 1.15 -0.45
N PHE A 352 22.43 2.35 -0.59
CA PHE A 352 23.03 3.56 -0.04
C PHE A 352 23.22 3.45 1.48
N ASN A 353 22.20 2.99 2.22
CA ASN A 353 22.32 2.85 3.68
C ASN A 353 23.41 1.86 4.09
N ILE A 354 23.58 0.74 3.37
CA ILE A 354 24.67 -0.21 3.64
C ILE A 354 26.02 0.46 3.37
N ALA A 355 26.20 1.06 2.20
CA ALA A 355 27.46 1.71 1.82
C ALA A 355 27.81 2.89 2.75
N GLU A 356 26.83 3.69 3.14
CA GLU A 356 27.01 4.78 4.10
C GLU A 356 27.34 4.27 5.50
N THR A 357 26.76 3.14 5.93
CA THR A 357 27.14 2.51 7.20
C THR A 357 28.60 2.06 7.17
N LEU A 358 29.05 1.42 6.08
CA LEU A 358 30.45 1.03 5.91
C LEU A 358 31.39 2.25 5.91
N ARG A 359 30.99 3.35 5.26
CA ARG A 359 31.75 4.60 5.29
C ARG A 359 31.86 5.18 6.70
N GLN A 360 30.78 5.11 7.49
CA GLN A 360 30.75 5.56 8.88
C GLN A 360 31.65 4.70 9.78
N VAL A 361 31.61 3.37 9.62
CA VAL A 361 32.52 2.44 10.31
C VAL A 361 33.97 2.76 9.96
N ALA A 362 34.29 2.86 8.66
CA ALA A 362 35.64 3.16 8.19
C ALA A 362 36.18 4.49 8.75
N ARG A 363 35.34 5.53 8.83
CA ARG A 363 35.77 6.87 9.26
C ARG A 363 35.78 7.06 10.78
N TYR A 364 34.73 6.63 11.48
CA TYR A 364 34.50 7.01 12.87
C TYR A 364 34.85 5.91 13.86
N HIS A 365 34.89 4.65 13.41
CA HIS A 365 35.13 3.50 14.29
C HIS A 365 36.52 2.88 14.08
N CYS A 366 36.92 2.69 12.81
CA CYS A 366 38.19 2.04 12.47
C CYS A 366 39.32 3.01 12.11
N ASP A 367 39.01 4.30 11.99
CA ASP A 367 39.95 5.35 11.59
C ASP A 367 40.84 5.00 10.38
N LEU A 368 40.21 4.52 9.31
CA LEU A 368 40.93 4.18 8.09
C LEU A 368 41.49 5.43 7.39
N PRO A 369 42.59 5.29 6.62
CA PRO A 369 43.18 6.41 5.88
C PRO A 369 42.16 7.12 4.98
N ALA A 370 42.26 8.45 4.89
CA ALA A 370 41.35 9.29 4.10
C ALA A 370 41.12 8.81 2.65
N PRO A 371 42.14 8.30 1.91
CA PRO A 371 41.93 7.75 0.57
C PRO A 371 40.99 6.53 0.56
N GLN A 372 41.06 5.65 1.56
CA GLN A 372 40.19 4.48 1.66
C GLN A 372 38.75 4.89 1.98
N VAL A 373 38.57 5.82 2.92
CA VAL A 373 37.24 6.39 3.25
C VAL A 373 36.62 7.09 2.04
N ALA A 374 37.43 7.83 1.26
CA ALA A 374 36.98 8.50 0.04
C ALA A 374 36.53 7.51 -1.04
N ARG A 375 37.20 6.36 -1.19
CA ARG A 375 36.77 5.28 -2.08
C ARG A 375 35.39 4.73 -1.70
N ILE A 376 35.18 4.41 -0.42
CA ILE A 376 33.88 3.92 0.07
C ILE A 376 32.78 4.98 -0.15
N ALA A 377 33.09 6.26 0.09
CA ALA A 377 32.17 7.37 -0.19
C ALA A 377 31.84 7.50 -1.69
N GLY A 378 32.79 7.25 -2.57
CA GLY A 378 32.56 7.14 -4.02
C GLY A 378 31.56 6.03 -4.37
N TRP A 379 31.73 4.84 -3.80
CA TRP A 379 30.81 3.72 -4.01
C TRP A 379 29.41 4.00 -3.46
N ALA A 380 29.31 4.62 -2.28
CA ALA A 380 28.02 5.04 -1.71
C ALA A 380 27.27 6.00 -2.64
N ARG A 381 27.97 7.00 -3.21
CA ARG A 381 27.40 7.93 -4.20
C ARG A 381 26.94 7.19 -5.47
N ALA A 382 27.71 6.23 -5.96
CA ALA A 382 27.39 5.45 -7.16
C ALA A 382 26.11 4.62 -7.03
N VAL A 383 25.74 4.19 -5.81
CA VAL A 383 24.50 3.42 -5.54
C VAL A 383 23.36 4.28 -4.97
N THR A 384 23.55 5.60 -4.93
CA THR A 384 22.54 6.55 -4.43
C THR A 384 21.48 6.80 -5.48
N LEU A 385 20.20 6.76 -5.07
CA LEU A 385 19.10 7.15 -5.95
C LEU A 385 19.23 8.64 -6.31
N ARG A 386 19.05 8.96 -7.60
CA ARG A 386 18.92 10.35 -8.03
C ARG A 386 17.80 11.03 -7.22
N ARG A 387 18.08 12.24 -6.75
CA ARG A 387 17.11 13.01 -5.95
C ARG A 387 15.83 13.17 -6.77
N GLN A 388 14.73 12.67 -6.23
CA GLN A 388 13.44 12.82 -6.87
C GLN A 388 12.98 14.28 -6.71
N LEU A 389 12.85 15.00 -7.82
CA LEU A 389 12.45 16.42 -7.83
C LEU A 389 10.95 16.63 -8.01
N SER A 390 10.21 15.56 -8.32
CA SER A 390 8.76 15.59 -8.57
C SER A 390 8.07 14.40 -7.91
N MET A 391 6.74 14.42 -7.84
CA MET A 391 5.99 13.23 -7.44
C MET A 391 6.21 12.09 -8.45
N SER A 392 6.28 10.85 -7.96
CA SER A 392 6.47 9.71 -8.85
C SER A 392 5.28 9.59 -9.80
N GLU A 393 5.49 9.13 -11.02
CA GLU A 393 4.43 8.99 -12.01
C GLU A 393 3.23 8.19 -11.47
N LYS A 394 3.52 7.07 -10.78
CA LYS A 394 2.50 6.25 -10.10
C LYS A 394 1.68 7.03 -9.07
N ASN A 395 2.29 7.92 -8.30
CA ASN A 395 1.55 8.74 -7.33
C ASN A 395 0.81 9.89 -8.03
N SER A 396 1.37 10.45 -9.11
CA SER A 396 0.72 11.48 -9.93
C SER A 396 -0.56 10.98 -10.59
N GLN A 397 -0.51 9.82 -11.24
CA GLN A 397 -1.68 9.18 -11.85
C GLN A 397 -2.77 8.89 -10.80
N ARG A 398 -2.39 8.32 -9.65
CA ARG A 398 -3.34 8.04 -8.56
C ARG A 398 -3.97 9.30 -7.97
N LEU A 399 -3.18 10.35 -7.74
CA LEU A 399 -3.71 11.63 -7.29
C LEU A 399 -4.67 12.22 -8.33
N SER A 400 -4.31 12.17 -9.61
CA SER A 400 -5.14 12.66 -10.71
C SER A 400 -6.51 11.96 -10.77
N ALA A 401 -6.56 10.66 -10.46
CA ALA A 401 -7.82 9.92 -10.35
C ALA A 401 -8.59 10.28 -9.07
N LEU A 402 -7.88 10.51 -7.96
CA LEU A 402 -8.46 10.85 -6.66
C LEU A 402 -9.13 12.22 -6.66
N VAL A 403 -8.57 13.20 -7.37
CA VAL A 403 -9.05 14.59 -7.40
C VAL A 403 -10.13 14.87 -8.45
N GLN A 404 -10.60 13.83 -9.15
CA GLN A 404 -11.79 13.93 -10.00
C GLN A 404 -13.01 14.33 -9.16
N PRO A 405 -13.95 15.16 -9.66
CA PRO A 405 -15.02 15.76 -8.85
C PRO A 405 -15.79 14.76 -7.98
N ARG A 406 -16.17 13.62 -8.56
CA ARG A 406 -16.86 12.54 -7.86
C ARG A 406 -16.01 11.89 -6.76
N ASN A 407 -14.77 11.52 -7.06
CA ASN A 407 -13.89 10.81 -6.12
C ASN A 407 -13.44 11.74 -4.99
N TYR A 408 -13.23 13.02 -5.30
CA TYR A 408 -12.94 14.07 -4.35
C TYR A 408 -14.07 14.21 -3.32
N ALA A 409 -15.33 14.32 -3.78
CA ALA A 409 -16.49 14.41 -2.90
C ALA A 409 -16.67 13.13 -2.07
N LEU A 410 -16.53 11.95 -2.70
CA LEU A 410 -16.62 10.67 -2.00
C LEU A 410 -15.56 10.52 -0.91
N LEU A 411 -14.32 11.00 -1.14
CA LEU A 411 -13.26 10.93 -0.14
C LEU A 411 -13.58 11.79 1.08
N LEU A 412 -14.04 13.03 0.87
CA LEU A 412 -14.38 13.96 1.95
C LEU A 412 -15.55 13.47 2.82
N HIS A 413 -16.54 12.81 2.20
CA HIS A 413 -17.69 12.26 2.92
C HIS A 413 -17.49 10.82 3.42
N LEU A 414 -16.35 10.19 3.13
CA LEU A 414 -16.09 8.80 3.49
C LEU A 414 -16.08 8.56 5.01
N PRO A 415 -15.49 9.42 5.86
CA PRO A 415 -15.56 9.24 7.31
C PRO A 415 -17.00 9.15 7.82
N ALA A 416 -17.85 10.12 7.45
CA ALA A 416 -19.27 10.14 7.82
C ALA A 416 -20.02 8.91 7.31
N LYS A 417 -19.74 8.47 6.07
CA LYS A 417 -20.32 7.25 5.52
C LYS A 417 -19.97 6.01 6.34
N LEU A 418 -18.70 5.86 6.74
CA LEU A 418 -18.24 4.72 7.54
C LEU A 418 -18.87 4.71 8.93
N MET A 419 -19.09 5.89 9.53
CA MET A 419 -19.83 6.03 10.79
C MET A 419 -21.28 5.53 10.64
N GLN A 420 -21.99 5.96 9.60
CA GLN A 420 -23.37 5.53 9.32
C GLN A 420 -23.45 4.01 9.04
N GLU A 421 -22.48 3.47 8.30
CA GLU A 421 -22.42 2.04 8.04
C GLU A 421 -22.18 1.22 9.32
N ALA A 422 -21.36 1.73 10.24
CA ALA A 422 -21.17 1.09 11.54
C ALA A 422 -22.45 1.06 12.37
N VAL A 423 -23.26 2.13 12.35
CA VAL A 423 -24.57 2.18 13.02
C VAL A 423 -25.52 1.13 12.41
N ARG A 424 -25.67 1.13 11.08
CA ARG A 424 -26.53 0.14 10.39
C ARG A 424 -26.12 -1.31 10.66
N LEU A 425 -24.82 -1.58 10.72
CA LEU A 425 -24.30 -2.91 11.03
C LEU A 425 -24.57 -3.32 12.48
N ALA A 426 -24.61 -2.37 13.42
CA ALA A 426 -24.96 -2.64 14.81
C ALA A 426 -26.47 -2.89 14.98
N GLU A 427 -27.32 -2.29 14.14
CA GLU A 427 -28.77 -2.44 14.15
C GLU A 427 -29.28 -3.70 13.42
N THR A 428 -28.46 -4.32 12.57
CA THR A 428 -28.89 -5.48 11.77
C THR A 428 -29.16 -6.71 12.65
N PRO A 429 -30.38 -7.31 12.63
CA PRO A 429 -30.73 -8.45 13.49
C PRO A 429 -29.88 -9.71 13.29
N ARG A 430 -29.67 -10.46 14.39
CA ARG A 430 -28.84 -11.70 14.50
C ARG A 430 -29.21 -12.82 13.49
N THR A 431 -30.38 -12.74 12.85
CA THR A 431 -31.08 -13.82 12.15
C THR A 431 -30.45 -14.27 10.82
N LEU A 432 -29.59 -13.48 10.19
CA LEU A 432 -28.91 -13.90 8.94
C LEU A 432 -27.62 -14.71 9.17
N SER A 433 -27.17 -14.80 10.44
CA SER A 433 -25.99 -15.59 10.83
C SER A 433 -26.35 -16.90 11.55
N SER A 434 -27.63 -17.12 11.89
CA SER A 434 -28.11 -18.26 12.68
C SER A 434 -28.39 -19.54 11.88
N LEU A 435 -28.19 -19.57 10.56
CA LEU A 435 -28.25 -20.81 9.76
C LEU A 435 -26.90 -21.56 9.67
N ARG A 436 -25.88 -21.17 10.45
CA ARG A 436 -24.57 -21.85 10.46
C ARG A 436 -23.96 -21.94 11.85
N GLU A 437 -24.23 -23.08 12.49
CA GLU A 437 -23.67 -23.66 13.72
C GLU A 437 -23.38 -22.73 14.93
N PRO A 438 -24.04 -22.97 16.08
CA PRO A 438 -23.72 -22.33 17.35
C PRO A 438 -22.43 -22.93 17.93
N GLY A 439 -21.38 -22.11 18.15
CA GLY A 439 -20.20 -22.59 18.90
C GLY A 439 -18.92 -21.75 18.87
N SER A 440 -18.71 -20.87 17.89
CA SER A 440 -17.44 -20.14 17.78
C SER A 440 -17.42 -18.82 18.55
N VAL A 441 -16.71 -18.76 19.68
CA VAL A 441 -16.39 -17.51 20.42
C VAL A 441 -15.72 -16.48 19.50
N ALA A 442 -14.92 -16.91 18.53
CA ALA A 442 -14.28 -16.05 17.54
C ALA A 442 -15.28 -15.32 16.60
N LYS A 443 -16.45 -15.91 16.31
CA LYS A 443 -17.50 -15.27 15.49
C LYS A 443 -18.29 -14.22 16.28
N ARG A 444 -18.48 -14.42 17.59
CA ARG A 444 -19.13 -13.44 18.49
C ARG A 444 -18.32 -12.14 18.55
N ASN A 445 -16.99 -12.24 18.69
CA ASN A 445 -16.10 -11.07 18.69
C ASN A 445 -16.10 -10.35 17.33
N GLN A 446 -16.21 -11.09 16.22
CA GLN A 446 -16.23 -10.51 14.87
C GLN A 446 -17.40 -9.53 14.64
N HIS A 447 -18.58 -9.82 15.18
CA HIS A 447 -19.77 -8.98 14.99
C HIS A 447 -19.73 -7.70 15.82
N THR A 448 -19.24 -7.76 17.06
CA THR A 448 -19.10 -6.58 17.94
C THR A 448 -17.92 -5.69 17.53
N GLU A 449 -16.82 -6.28 17.07
CA GLU A 449 -15.63 -5.53 16.65
C GLU A 449 -15.73 -4.97 15.22
N ALA A 450 -16.59 -5.51 14.36
CA ALA A 450 -16.70 -5.04 12.97
C ALA A 450 -17.17 -3.57 12.86
N PRO A 451 -18.27 -3.15 13.52
CA PRO A 451 -18.64 -1.74 13.60
C PRO A 451 -17.53 -0.87 14.20
N ALA A 452 -16.92 -1.34 15.29
CA ALA A 452 -15.85 -0.60 15.95
C ALA A 452 -14.62 -0.40 15.06
N ARG A 453 -14.26 -1.41 14.25
CA ARG A 453 -13.21 -1.27 13.23
C ARG A 453 -13.60 -0.25 12.17
N LEU A 454 -14.84 -0.19 11.68
CA LEU A 454 -15.24 0.80 10.69
C LEU A 454 -15.11 2.22 11.23
N VAL A 455 -15.60 2.47 12.44
CA VAL A 455 -15.45 3.76 13.13
C VAL A 455 -13.99 4.12 13.34
N MET A 456 -13.15 3.15 13.75
CA MET A 456 -11.70 3.35 13.86
C MET A 456 -11.08 3.83 12.53
N HIS A 457 -11.47 3.24 11.40
CA HIS A 457 -11.00 3.68 10.08
C HIS A 457 -11.58 5.04 9.67
N ALA A 458 -12.81 5.35 10.05
CA ALA A 458 -13.43 6.66 9.84
C ALA A 458 -12.61 7.76 10.55
N VAL A 459 -12.32 7.58 11.84
CA VAL A 459 -11.47 8.49 12.62
C VAL A 459 -10.08 8.63 11.99
N ALA A 460 -9.47 7.53 11.55
CA ALA A 460 -8.17 7.60 10.91
C ALA A 460 -8.18 8.41 9.60
N LEU A 461 -9.25 8.31 8.80
CA LEU A 461 -9.42 9.10 7.57
C LEU A 461 -9.74 10.56 7.87
N GLU A 462 -10.59 10.82 8.85
CA GLU A 462 -10.92 12.16 9.33
C GLU A 462 -9.64 12.91 9.75
N ILE A 463 -8.85 12.30 10.65
CA ILE A 463 -7.56 12.85 11.09
C ILE A 463 -6.64 13.09 9.90
N LEU A 464 -6.50 12.14 8.97
CA LEU A 464 -5.62 12.32 7.80
C LEU A 464 -6.08 13.41 6.82
N THR A 465 -7.36 13.79 6.86
CA THR A 465 -7.94 14.83 6.00
C THR A 465 -7.64 16.21 6.54
N VAL A 466 -7.74 16.40 7.86
CA VAL A 466 -7.50 17.68 8.55
C VAL A 466 -6.03 17.86 8.98
N CYS A 467 -5.39 16.77 9.37
CA CYS A 467 -4.03 16.71 9.89
C CYS A 467 -3.26 15.62 9.12
N PRO A 468 -2.60 15.97 7.98
CA PRO A 468 -1.98 15.00 7.09
C PRO A 468 -0.68 14.40 7.67
N VAL A 469 -0.69 13.89 8.91
CA VAL A 469 0.45 13.30 9.60
C VAL A 469 1.06 12.11 8.85
N ARG A 470 2.32 11.81 9.14
CA ARG A 470 2.98 10.61 8.61
C ARG A 470 2.30 9.36 9.19
N ARG A 471 2.22 8.30 8.39
CA ARG A 471 1.63 7.00 8.76
C ARG A 471 2.09 6.46 10.12
N SER A 472 3.38 6.61 10.45
CA SER A 472 3.95 6.18 11.73
C SER A 472 3.37 6.95 12.91
N ASN A 473 3.16 8.26 12.72
CA ASN A 473 2.70 9.16 13.76
C ASN A 473 1.21 8.91 14.01
N LEU A 474 0.41 8.78 12.94
CA LEU A 474 -1.00 8.39 13.04
C LEU A 474 -1.19 7.14 13.92
N ALA A 475 -0.42 6.09 13.66
CA ALA A 475 -0.54 4.83 14.38
C ALA A 475 -0.10 4.93 15.86
N LYS A 476 0.77 5.89 16.19
CA LYS A 476 1.32 6.10 17.53
C LYS A 476 0.57 7.16 18.34
N LEU A 477 -0.48 7.78 17.79
CA LEU A 477 -1.28 8.74 18.54
C LEU A 477 -1.77 8.12 19.86
N ARG A 478 -1.65 8.88 20.94
CA ARG A 478 -1.94 8.46 22.31
C ARG A 478 -2.97 9.39 22.92
N LEU A 479 -3.83 8.84 23.77
CA LEU A 479 -4.91 9.59 24.39
C LEU A 479 -4.42 10.61 25.43
N ASP A 480 -3.33 10.28 26.12
CA ASP A 480 -2.77 11.05 27.23
C ASP A 480 -1.74 12.11 26.81
N GLN A 481 -1.22 12.03 25.58
CA GLN A 481 -0.14 12.91 25.11
C GLN A 481 -0.50 13.70 23.86
N HIS A 482 -1.25 13.09 22.92
CA HIS A 482 -1.40 13.62 21.57
C HIS A 482 -2.76 14.27 21.30
N LEU A 483 -3.74 14.08 22.20
CA LEU A 483 -5.10 14.62 22.07
C LEU A 483 -5.32 15.64 23.18
N LEU A 484 -5.12 16.92 22.87
CA LEU A 484 -5.16 17.98 23.88
C LEU A 484 -6.60 18.43 24.15
N ARG A 485 -6.89 18.65 25.43
CA ARG A 485 -8.15 19.16 25.96
C ARG A 485 -7.86 20.42 26.77
N THR A 486 -8.75 21.39 26.73
CA THR A 486 -8.62 22.61 27.55
C THR A 486 -8.75 22.31 29.04
N ARG A 487 -9.56 21.30 29.39
CA ARG A 487 -9.72 20.77 30.76
C ARG A 487 -10.13 19.30 30.71
N PRO A 488 -9.95 18.53 31.80
CA PRO A 488 -10.47 17.16 31.88
C PRO A 488 -11.97 17.11 31.53
N GLY A 489 -12.34 16.21 30.61
CA GLY A 489 -13.73 16.05 30.13
C GLY A 489 -14.20 17.04 29.06
N ALA A 490 -13.45 18.12 28.76
CA ALA A 490 -13.76 18.99 27.63
C ALA A 490 -13.40 18.32 26.29
N PRO A 491 -14.09 18.66 25.18
CA PRO A 491 -13.76 18.11 23.86
C PRO A 491 -12.29 18.31 23.49
N ILE A 492 -11.76 17.37 22.71
CA ILE A 492 -10.44 17.52 22.09
C ILE A 492 -10.46 18.75 21.18
N HIS A 493 -9.49 19.64 21.33
CA HIS A 493 -9.38 20.86 20.52
C HIS A 493 -8.14 20.89 19.62
N GLU A 494 -7.13 20.05 19.91
CA GLU A 494 -5.89 20.01 19.16
C GLU A 494 -5.31 18.60 19.09
N ILE A 495 -4.76 18.26 17.92
CA ILE A 495 -3.87 17.10 17.74
C ILE A 495 -2.44 17.60 17.78
N TYR A 496 -1.71 17.19 18.82
CA TYR A 496 -0.32 17.55 19.04
C TYR A 496 0.59 16.34 18.86
N VAL A 497 1.73 16.50 18.19
CA VAL A 497 2.81 15.51 18.12
C VAL A 497 4.13 16.23 18.37
N PRO A 498 4.89 15.84 19.41
CA PRO A 498 6.10 16.56 19.81
C PRO A 498 7.25 16.40 18.80
N SER A 499 8.24 17.28 18.90
CA SER A 499 9.37 17.40 17.97
C SER A 499 10.27 16.16 17.90
N ASP A 500 10.41 15.43 19.00
CA ASP A 500 11.20 14.20 19.08
C ASP A 500 10.55 13.04 18.29
N GLU A 501 9.21 13.01 18.23
CA GLU A 501 8.43 11.98 17.52
C GLU A 501 8.31 12.21 16.00
N VAL A 502 8.61 13.41 15.52
CA VAL A 502 8.48 13.82 14.12
C VAL A 502 9.84 13.85 13.41
N LYS A 503 9.94 13.26 12.21
CA LYS A 503 11.20 13.07 11.46
C LYS A 503 12.00 14.37 11.22
N ASN A 504 11.31 15.50 11.14
CA ASN A 504 11.87 16.83 10.83
C ASN A 504 12.23 17.64 12.09
N SER A 505 11.92 17.15 13.29
CA SER A 505 12.10 17.87 14.55
C SER A 505 11.24 19.15 14.71
N GLU A 506 10.22 19.34 13.86
CA GLU A 506 9.24 20.43 14.02
C GLU A 506 7.93 19.82 14.51
N PRO A 507 7.40 20.23 15.68
CA PRO A 507 6.20 19.65 16.26
C PRO A 507 5.01 19.84 15.31
N VAL A 508 4.06 18.92 15.37
CA VAL A 508 2.77 19.06 14.68
C VAL A 508 1.75 19.50 15.71
N ALA A 509 1.27 20.73 15.60
CA ALA A 509 0.18 21.27 16.40
C ALA A 509 -0.94 21.67 15.44
N VAL A 510 -2.04 20.92 15.41
CA VAL A 510 -3.15 21.18 14.50
C VAL A 510 -4.44 21.34 15.28
N PRO A 511 -5.01 22.55 15.35
CA PRO A 511 -6.33 22.75 15.93
C PRO A 511 -7.37 22.02 15.08
N ILE A 512 -8.32 21.37 15.74
CA ILE A 512 -9.39 20.62 15.09
C ILE A 512 -10.74 21.27 15.35
N SER A 513 -11.66 21.12 14.40
CA SER A 513 -13.01 21.65 14.54
C SER A 513 -13.83 20.81 15.53
N PRO A 514 -14.93 21.36 16.08
CA PRO A 514 -15.85 20.61 16.95
C PRO A 514 -16.41 19.34 16.28
N GLU A 515 -16.63 19.36 14.96
CA GLU A 515 -17.13 18.21 14.20
C GLU A 515 -16.11 17.07 14.17
N THR A 516 -14.84 17.38 13.86
CA THR A 516 -13.76 16.38 13.90
C THR A 516 -13.59 15.85 15.33
N ALA A 517 -13.63 16.71 16.34
CA ALA A 517 -13.56 16.31 17.73
C ALA A 517 -14.69 15.34 18.08
N GLN A 518 -15.93 15.64 17.68
CA GLN A 518 -17.10 14.80 17.93
C GLN A 518 -16.96 13.40 17.31
N VAL A 519 -16.38 13.29 16.11
CA VAL A 519 -16.11 12.00 15.46
C VAL A 519 -15.11 11.18 16.28
N ILE A 520 -14.04 11.82 16.78
CA ILE A 520 -13.03 11.16 17.63
C ILE A 520 -13.65 10.74 18.97
N GLU A 521 -14.39 11.61 19.64
CA GLU A 521 -14.99 11.34 20.94
C GLU A 521 -16.03 10.20 20.88
N THR A 522 -16.84 10.18 19.82
CA THR A 522 -17.79 9.08 19.58
C THR A 522 -17.08 7.74 19.47
N TYR A 523 -15.94 7.72 18.77
CA TYR A 523 -15.10 6.52 18.71
C TYR A 523 -14.54 6.13 20.07
N LEU A 524 -13.98 7.09 20.82
CA LEU A 524 -13.37 6.84 22.13
C LEU A 524 -14.36 6.29 23.14
N ARG A 525 -15.59 6.80 23.14
CA ARG A 525 -16.65 6.41 24.07
C ARG A 525 -17.30 5.08 23.70
N ASP A 526 -17.74 4.93 22.45
CA ASP A 526 -18.72 3.88 22.11
C ASP A 526 -18.09 2.63 21.46
N TYR A 527 -16.93 2.80 20.82
CA TYR A 527 -16.35 1.79 19.92
C TYR A 527 -14.94 1.34 20.31
N ARG A 528 -14.06 2.25 20.73
CA ARG A 528 -12.69 1.93 21.13
C ARG A 528 -12.61 0.90 22.27
N PRO A 529 -13.47 0.94 23.32
CA PRO A 529 -13.44 -0.06 24.40
C PRO A 529 -13.68 -1.50 23.91
N ARG A 530 -14.30 -1.67 22.74
CA ARG A 530 -14.52 -2.99 22.11
C ARG A 530 -13.27 -3.54 21.40
N LEU A 531 -12.25 -2.70 21.19
CA LEU A 531 -11.02 -3.03 20.47
C LEU A 531 -9.77 -2.97 21.36
N ALA A 532 -9.78 -2.12 22.39
CA ALA A 532 -8.65 -1.90 23.28
C ALA A 532 -8.74 -2.81 24.50
N GLN A 533 -7.61 -3.37 24.93
CA GLN A 533 -7.50 -3.90 26.28
C GLN A 533 -7.53 -2.75 27.31
N PRO A 534 -8.05 -2.97 28.53
CA PRO A 534 -7.97 -2.00 29.61
C PRO A 534 -6.54 -1.47 29.79
N GLY A 535 -6.40 -0.16 29.98
CA GLY A 535 -5.10 0.51 30.15
C GLY A 535 -4.33 0.82 28.86
N ASN A 536 -4.76 0.34 27.68
CA ASN A 536 -4.05 0.66 26.44
C ASN A 536 -4.17 2.18 26.16
N PRO A 537 -3.05 2.92 25.98
CA PRO A 537 -3.09 4.38 25.85
C PRO A 537 -3.21 4.86 24.39
N PHE A 538 -3.17 3.97 23.40
CA PHE A 538 -3.10 4.36 21.99
C PHE A 538 -4.48 4.63 21.40
N LEU A 539 -4.61 5.69 20.60
CA LEU A 539 -5.84 5.99 19.87
C LEU A 539 -6.27 4.80 19.01
N PHE A 540 -5.32 4.15 18.34
CA PHE A 540 -5.55 2.94 17.54
C PHE A 540 -4.92 1.71 18.21
N PRO A 541 -5.68 0.93 19.00
CA PRO A 541 -5.12 -0.18 19.78
C PRO A 541 -4.66 -1.34 18.87
N GLY A 542 -3.49 -1.89 19.23
CA GLY A 542 -2.92 -3.13 18.69
C GLY A 542 -3.16 -4.31 19.63
N SER A 543 -2.30 -5.33 19.55
CA SER A 543 -2.34 -6.45 20.49
C SER A 543 -1.76 -6.04 21.84
N GLY A 544 -2.42 -6.40 22.94
CA GLY A 544 -1.95 -6.07 24.28
C GLY A 544 -1.99 -4.55 24.56
N GLN A 545 -0.92 -4.06 25.15
CA GLN A 545 -0.69 -2.63 25.47
C GLN A 545 0.04 -1.88 24.34
N GLN A 546 0.12 -2.45 23.14
CA GLN A 546 0.85 -1.87 22.01
C GLN A 546 -0.07 -1.10 21.06
N ALA A 547 0.53 -0.19 20.30
CA ALA A 547 -0.12 0.48 19.17
C ALA A 547 -0.40 -0.50 18.03
N ARG A 548 -1.44 -0.22 17.23
CA ARG A 548 -1.64 -0.93 15.97
C ARG A 548 -0.46 -0.72 15.04
N ARG A 549 -0.01 -1.77 14.36
CA ARG A 549 1.07 -1.64 13.37
C ARG A 549 0.63 -0.69 12.26
N ALA A 550 1.45 0.31 11.99
CA ALA A 550 1.16 1.34 10.99
C ALA A 550 0.94 0.75 9.58
N GLN A 551 1.57 -0.39 9.28
CA GLN A 551 1.37 -1.13 8.04
C GLN A 551 -0.04 -1.72 7.93
N ASP A 552 -0.59 -2.28 9.00
CA ASP A 552 -1.90 -2.92 9.01
C ASP A 552 -3.00 -1.87 8.80
N LEU A 553 -2.89 -0.73 9.51
CA LEU A 553 -3.78 0.41 9.32
C LEU A 553 -3.74 0.93 7.87
N SER A 554 -2.54 1.07 7.30
CA SER A 554 -2.38 1.51 5.91
C SER A 554 -2.94 0.52 4.88
N VAL A 555 -2.86 -0.78 5.13
CA VAL A 555 -3.44 -1.80 4.25
C VAL A 555 -4.96 -1.76 4.33
N ALA A 556 -5.52 -1.64 5.53
CA ALA A 556 -6.97 -1.57 5.72
C ALA A 556 -7.56 -0.31 5.05
N LEU A 557 -6.99 0.87 5.31
CA LEU A 557 -7.43 2.13 4.68
C LEU A 557 -7.29 2.09 3.16
N LYS A 558 -6.20 1.50 2.63
CA LYS A 558 -6.07 1.27 1.18
C LYS A 558 -7.20 0.44 0.61
N GLN A 559 -7.61 -0.62 1.29
CA GLN A 559 -8.69 -1.48 0.83
C GLN A 559 -10.03 -0.75 0.89
N ILE A 560 -10.32 -0.05 1.99
CA ILE A 560 -11.58 0.69 2.19
C ILE A 560 -11.72 1.78 1.13
N VAL A 561 -10.75 2.71 1.04
CA VAL A 561 -10.81 3.83 0.08
C VAL A 561 -10.86 3.30 -1.35
N GLY A 562 -10.07 2.27 -1.69
CA GLY A 562 -10.07 1.71 -3.03
C GLY A 562 -11.39 1.01 -3.40
N GLN A 563 -12.04 0.34 -2.46
CA GLN A 563 -13.37 -0.25 -2.67
C GLN A 563 -14.44 0.84 -2.81
N GLU A 564 -14.33 1.91 -2.04
CA GLU A 564 -15.34 2.95 -1.96
C GLU A 564 -15.29 3.93 -3.13
N LEU A 565 -14.10 4.27 -3.61
CA LEU A 565 -13.92 5.21 -4.72
C LEU A 565 -13.71 4.51 -6.06
N GLY A 566 -13.34 3.23 -6.07
CA GLY A 566 -13.01 2.50 -7.29
C GLY A 566 -11.65 2.87 -7.90
N VAL A 567 -10.78 3.55 -7.16
CA VAL A 567 -9.45 3.98 -7.59
C VAL A 567 -8.33 3.35 -6.77
N GLU A 568 -7.12 3.26 -7.33
CA GLU A 568 -5.96 2.84 -6.55
C GLU A 568 -5.54 3.90 -5.51
N PHE A 569 -5.36 3.47 -4.27
CA PHE A 569 -5.02 4.35 -3.16
C PHE A 569 -3.79 3.88 -2.37
N ASN A 570 -3.09 4.82 -1.75
CA ASN A 570 -2.11 4.58 -0.70
C ASN A 570 -2.17 5.73 0.32
N LEU A 571 -1.71 5.49 1.55
CA LEU A 571 -1.86 6.48 2.63
C LEU A 571 -1.05 7.77 2.41
N GLN A 572 0.07 7.70 1.67
CA GLN A 572 0.87 8.88 1.32
C GLN A 572 0.08 9.84 0.42
N LEU A 573 -0.91 9.35 -0.35
CA LEU A 573 -1.77 10.20 -1.17
C LEU A 573 -2.62 11.16 -0.34
N MET A 574 -2.96 10.87 0.92
CA MET A 574 -3.69 11.83 1.76
C MET A 574 -2.89 13.13 1.95
N ARG A 575 -1.57 13.02 2.07
CA ARG A 575 -0.68 14.19 2.14
C ARG A 575 -0.69 14.97 0.83
N HIS A 576 -0.61 14.29 -0.32
CA HIS A 576 -0.69 14.95 -1.62
C HIS A 576 -2.09 15.54 -1.89
N PHE A 577 -3.15 14.89 -1.42
CA PHE A 577 -4.52 15.36 -1.49
C PHE A 577 -4.72 16.62 -0.67
N ALA A 578 -4.23 16.67 0.58
CA ALA A 578 -4.27 17.87 1.41
C ALA A 578 -3.59 19.07 0.73
N VAL A 579 -2.41 18.86 0.13
CA VAL A 579 -1.74 19.91 -0.66
C VAL A 579 -2.55 20.33 -1.87
N HIS A 580 -3.07 19.37 -2.64
CA HIS A 580 -3.91 19.68 -3.80
C HIS A 580 -5.18 20.45 -3.39
N HIS A 581 -5.83 20.04 -2.31
CA HIS A 581 -7.01 20.71 -1.75
C HIS A 581 -6.69 22.16 -1.38
N PHE A 582 -5.57 22.38 -0.68
CA PHE A 582 -5.13 23.71 -0.26
C PHE A 582 -4.72 24.60 -1.45
N LEU A 583 -3.82 24.13 -2.32
CA LEU A 583 -3.33 24.91 -3.47
C LEU A 583 -4.41 25.16 -4.54
N ARG A 584 -5.46 24.34 -4.59
CA ARG A 584 -6.64 24.61 -5.43
C ARG A 584 -7.36 25.88 -4.99
N ALA A 585 -7.46 26.11 -3.68
CA ALA A 585 -8.10 27.30 -3.10
C ALA A 585 -7.13 28.49 -3.03
N PHE A 586 -5.86 28.23 -2.69
CA PHE A 586 -4.83 29.24 -2.48
C PHE A 586 -3.56 28.93 -3.31
N PRO A 587 -3.57 29.14 -4.63
CA PRO A 587 -2.38 28.94 -5.47
C PRO A 587 -1.19 29.78 -4.99
N GLY A 588 0.03 29.29 -5.17
CA GLY A 588 1.28 29.99 -4.85
C GLY A 588 1.72 29.93 -3.38
N HIS A 589 0.86 29.45 -2.46
CA HIS A 589 1.11 29.46 -1.02
C HIS A 589 1.98 28.28 -0.55
N TYR A 590 3.16 28.13 -1.17
CA TYR A 590 4.07 27.00 -0.94
C TYR A 590 4.73 26.98 0.44
N GLU A 591 4.87 28.13 1.11
CA GLU A 591 5.42 28.19 2.47
C GLU A 591 4.44 27.58 3.49
N ILE A 592 3.15 27.87 3.37
CA ILE A 592 2.11 27.25 4.20
C ILE A 592 2.10 25.74 3.98
N VAL A 593 2.18 25.29 2.72
CA VAL A 593 2.29 23.86 2.40
C VAL A 593 3.57 23.24 2.96
N ARG A 594 4.69 23.96 2.95
CA ARG A 594 5.95 23.49 3.55
C ARG A 594 5.76 23.24 5.05
N GLN A 595 5.16 24.19 5.77
CA GLN A 595 4.87 24.07 7.20
C GLN A 595 3.89 22.93 7.49
N LEU A 596 2.76 22.87 6.76
CA LEU A 596 1.75 21.80 6.89
C LEU A 596 2.35 20.40 6.70
N LEU A 597 3.29 20.26 5.77
CA LEU A 597 3.96 18.97 5.51
C LEU A 597 5.21 18.74 6.37
N GLY A 598 5.73 19.75 7.07
CA GLY A 598 6.99 19.66 7.80
C GLY A 598 8.18 19.37 6.87
N HIS A 599 8.25 20.07 5.75
CA HIS A 599 9.37 20.02 4.82
C HIS A 599 10.45 21.03 5.23
N ARG A 600 11.73 20.66 5.17
CA ARG A 600 12.85 21.56 5.52
C ARG A 600 13.08 22.70 4.52
N SER A 601 12.57 22.59 3.30
CA SER A 601 12.88 23.53 2.22
C SER A 601 11.66 23.76 1.34
N VAL A 602 11.31 25.04 1.15
CA VAL A 602 10.26 25.48 0.21
C VAL A 602 10.60 25.05 -1.21
N ALA A 603 11.88 25.12 -1.62
CA ALA A 603 12.30 24.73 -2.96
C ALA A 603 11.95 23.26 -3.26
N THR A 604 12.06 22.39 -2.25
CA THR A 604 11.62 20.99 -2.38
C THR A 604 10.10 20.90 -2.52
N THR A 605 9.33 21.62 -1.69
CA THR A 605 7.86 21.65 -1.81
C THR A 605 7.41 22.17 -3.17
N ARG A 606 7.98 23.28 -3.65
CA ARG A 606 7.67 23.88 -4.96
C ARG A 606 7.97 22.90 -6.09
N ALA A 607 9.15 22.29 -6.12
CA ALA A 607 9.51 21.32 -7.15
C ALA A 607 8.53 20.14 -7.21
N PHE A 608 8.08 19.65 -6.04
CA PHE A 608 7.16 18.52 -5.97
C PHE A 608 5.72 18.85 -6.41
N TYR A 609 5.25 20.08 -6.21
CA TYR A 609 3.83 20.43 -6.36
C TYR A 609 3.51 21.48 -7.43
N ALA A 610 4.50 22.19 -7.99
CA ALA A 610 4.27 23.18 -9.05
C ALA A 610 3.53 22.62 -10.28
N GLY A 611 3.75 21.34 -10.60
CA GLY A 611 3.02 20.67 -11.69
C GLY A 611 1.52 20.51 -11.47
N LEU A 612 1.02 20.59 -10.22
CA LEU A 612 -0.42 20.56 -9.95
C LEU A 612 -1.09 21.88 -10.32
N GLU A 613 -0.42 23.01 -10.09
CA GLU A 613 -0.95 24.34 -10.37
C GLU A 613 -1.06 24.62 -11.86
N ALA A 614 -0.12 24.11 -12.67
CA ALA A 614 -0.19 24.24 -14.13
C ALA A 614 -1.54 23.75 -14.68
N ARG A 615 -2.11 22.68 -14.10
CA ARG A 615 -3.44 22.17 -14.49
C ARG A 615 -4.58 23.08 -14.05
N PHE A 616 -4.48 23.71 -12.87
CA PHE A 616 -5.48 24.67 -12.42
C PHE A 616 -5.43 25.96 -13.25
N ALA A 617 -4.24 26.46 -13.56
CA ALA A 617 -4.02 27.62 -14.40
C ALA A 617 -4.56 27.38 -15.82
N ALA A 618 -4.28 26.21 -16.41
CA ALA A 618 -4.83 25.84 -17.72
C ALA A 618 -6.36 25.80 -17.74
N ARG A 619 -7.00 25.24 -16.70
CA ARG A 619 -8.48 25.25 -16.59
C ARG A 619 -9.04 26.66 -16.41
N LYS A 620 -8.43 27.48 -15.57
CA LYS A 620 -8.85 28.89 -15.42
C LYS A 620 -8.74 29.66 -16.74
N LEU A 621 -7.69 29.43 -17.52
CA LEU A 621 -7.55 30.03 -18.84
C LEU A 621 -8.66 29.55 -19.78
N ASP A 622 -8.97 28.26 -19.79
CA ASP A 622 -10.07 27.70 -20.59
C ASP A 622 -11.43 28.32 -20.20
N ASP A 623 -11.71 28.45 -18.91
CA ASP A 623 -12.91 29.14 -18.41
C ASP A 623 -12.95 30.61 -18.86
N LEU A 624 -11.86 31.36 -18.70
CA LEU A 624 -11.75 32.75 -19.14
C LEU A 624 -11.95 32.89 -20.65
N VAL A 625 -11.38 31.99 -21.46
CA VAL A 625 -11.57 31.98 -22.92
C VAL A 625 -13.01 31.64 -23.28
N ARG A 626 -13.63 30.69 -22.57
CA ARG A 626 -15.04 30.32 -22.76
C ARG A 626 -15.98 31.49 -22.44
N ASP A 627 -15.73 32.19 -21.33
CA ASP A 627 -16.51 33.35 -20.92
C ASP A 627 -16.31 34.51 -21.90
N ALA A 628 -15.06 34.80 -22.27
CA ALA A 628 -14.75 35.81 -23.30
C ALA A 628 -15.45 35.50 -24.63
N ARG A 629 -15.44 34.24 -25.10
CA ARG A 629 -16.17 33.82 -26.31
C ARG A 629 -17.67 34.04 -26.21
N ARG A 630 -18.27 33.82 -25.04
CA ARG A 630 -19.69 34.07 -24.78
C ARG A 630 -20.00 35.57 -24.85
N ASP A 631 -19.16 36.39 -24.22
CA ASP A 631 -19.35 37.84 -24.13
C ASP A 631 -19.12 38.54 -25.48
N THR A 632 -18.10 38.12 -26.24
CA THR A 632 -17.79 38.69 -27.56
C THR A 632 -18.67 38.15 -28.69
N ARG A 633 -19.58 37.20 -28.42
CA ARG A 633 -20.46 36.58 -29.43
C ARG A 633 -21.41 37.58 -30.09
N LEU A 634 -21.83 38.60 -29.34
CA LEU A 634 -22.67 39.68 -29.86
C LEU A 634 -21.86 40.69 -30.69
N SER A 635 -20.60 40.92 -30.33
CA SER A 635 -19.68 41.79 -31.06
C SER A 635 -19.28 41.24 -32.43
N THR A 636 -19.21 39.92 -32.58
CA THR A 636 -18.98 39.26 -33.88
C THR A 636 -20.25 39.14 -34.74
N ALA A 637 -21.44 39.17 -34.13
CA ALA A 637 -22.71 39.21 -34.86
C ALA A 637 -23.07 40.63 -35.38
N GLY A 638 -22.43 41.67 -34.85
CA GLY A 638 -22.66 43.08 -35.20
C GLY A 638 -21.94 43.60 -36.45
N SER A 639 -21.09 42.79 -37.10
CA SER A 639 -20.40 43.17 -38.34
C SER A 639 -21.18 42.82 -39.62
N VAL A 640 -22.52 42.90 -39.58
CA VAL A 640 -23.35 43.00 -40.79
C VAL A 640 -23.73 44.46 -40.99
N THR A 641 -23.03 45.07 -41.93
CA THR A 641 -23.25 46.34 -42.63
C THR A 641 -24.58 47.05 -42.32
N ILE A 642 -24.58 47.98 -41.36
CA ILE A 642 -25.64 48.99 -41.27
C ILE A 642 -25.39 50.02 -42.38
N ARG A 643 -26.16 49.90 -43.45
CA ARG A 643 -26.25 50.86 -44.56
C ARG A 643 -26.67 52.23 -44.00
N ARG A 644 -25.76 53.21 -43.97
CA ARG A 644 -26.03 54.60 -43.61
C ARG A 644 -27.14 55.18 -44.52
N LYS A 645 -28.25 55.64 -43.94
CA LYS A 645 -29.14 56.65 -44.58
C LYS A 645 -28.60 58.06 -44.23
N PRO A 646 -28.52 59.01 -45.18
CA PRO A 646 -28.09 60.36 -44.86
C PRO A 646 -29.27 61.22 -44.39
N GLY A 647 -29.00 62.10 -43.41
CA GLY A 647 -29.74 63.35 -43.24
C GLY A 647 -30.43 63.57 -41.89
N LYS A 648 -29.77 64.27 -40.97
CA LYS A 648 -30.07 65.67 -40.62
C LYS A 648 -29.13 66.15 -39.50
N LYS A 649 -28.47 67.28 -39.75
CA LYS A 649 -27.60 68.01 -38.81
C LYS A 649 -28.41 68.53 -37.60
N ARG A 650 -27.81 68.50 -36.41
CA ARG A 650 -28.00 69.51 -35.36
C ARG A 650 -26.65 69.85 -34.69
N PRO A 651 -26.46 71.10 -34.19
CA PRO A 651 -25.14 71.67 -33.91
C PRO A 651 -24.82 71.79 -32.41
N GLY A 652 -23.52 71.78 -32.09
CA GLY A 652 -22.87 72.38 -30.91
C GLY A 652 -23.13 71.69 -29.55
N THR A 653 -22.25 71.72 -28.55
CA THR A 653 -20.93 72.34 -28.39
C THR A 653 -20.30 71.73 -27.10
N THR A 654 -19.02 71.37 -27.19
CA THR A 654 -17.94 71.27 -26.18
C THR A 654 -18.10 70.62 -24.76
N PRO A 655 -17.04 69.93 -24.26
CA PRO A 655 -16.97 69.19 -22.99
C PRO A 655 -16.28 69.99 -21.85
N PRO A 656 -16.21 69.48 -20.60
CA PRO A 656 -15.19 69.92 -19.65
C PRO A 656 -13.94 69.01 -19.68
N ASP A 657 -12.79 69.69 -19.64
CA ASP A 657 -11.40 69.26 -19.51
C ASP A 657 -11.18 68.27 -18.34
N GLY A 658 -10.16 67.40 -18.29
CA GLY A 658 -8.82 67.49 -18.87
C GLY A 658 -7.80 67.85 -17.77
N ASN A 659 -7.16 66.82 -17.21
CA ASN A 659 -5.91 66.78 -16.43
C ASN A 659 -5.20 68.09 -16.03
N GLY A 660 -4.84 68.20 -14.74
CA GLY A 660 -3.68 68.98 -14.27
C GLY A 660 -2.44 68.09 -14.09
N PRO A 661 -1.24 68.50 -14.56
CA PRO A 661 0.02 67.77 -14.38
C PRO A 661 0.88 68.32 -13.23
N ASP A 662 1.80 67.46 -12.78
CA ASP A 662 3.19 67.66 -12.30
C ASP A 662 3.59 68.91 -11.48
N GLY A 663 4.41 68.69 -10.44
CA GLY A 663 5.38 69.71 -10.01
C GLY A 663 5.83 69.61 -8.56
N GLU A 664 7.11 69.32 -8.37
CA GLU A 664 7.87 69.27 -7.13
C GLU A 664 7.97 70.63 -6.38
N GLY A 665 8.28 70.56 -5.08
CA GLY A 665 9.25 71.47 -4.45
C GLY A 665 8.74 72.53 -3.47
N SER A 666 8.79 72.20 -2.17
CA SER A 666 9.52 72.97 -1.13
C SER A 666 9.52 72.19 0.18
#